data_AF-A0A819D638-F1
#
_entry.id   AF-A0A819D638-F1
#
_cell.length_a   1.000
_cell.length_b   1.000
_cell.length_c   1.000
_cell.angle_alpha   90.00
_cell.angle_beta   90.00
_cell.angle_gamma   90.00
#
_symmetry.space_group_name_H-M   'P 1'
#
loop_
_entity.id
_entity.type
_entity.pdbx_description
1 polymer ?
#
loop_
_entity_poly.entity_id
_entity_poly.type
_entity_poly.pdbx_seq_one_letter_code
_entity_poly.pdbx_strand_id
1 'polypeptide(L)'
;SYPYVTSSNSSIGGVCTGLGLSPKYIGNIYGIIKAYMTRIGNGVFPTELDNEIGEHLRTRGEEVSEHYGEPQRCGWLDLPLIKYASMINGYTALFLTKLDVLDTMAEIKVATGYKKNGVELQNYPALGNKMHDIEVEYVLCPGWQGQSTSKCRTFDSLPENARRYVQFIEKSVGIPDRHGTYSNFIKHLKRIHPNEYELIASSDAAYLNEEENVVSDDRTIADLGNIKYKQNQFILSITKNLIIKCGLPLNIVEHTSFRDFLKDCHLKYEPVSSKKLKGAVIPLLKNNVLGIIHEALNNIDYLTLTVDGWCDRRCRSYLGVTCHFLDSKMMPQAYLMDFLRFRSPHNGESILRLTGDVLNRFNIKEKVFKIITDNASSMINAYKFGLFTDEEDDVFDYQTHPMSNTNSSLDDCDDDIQMDNFQMMDVRYADDVEDDESLPTFRLSCFLHSLQLCVRDGMQNASYTSKVLDKCRILSKLSHKSSKIADALDQLNKSITKTNVTRWNSDYMLIKSILSIGKNDLESIVTLMENSIKFSNNDIMILQEIIDILEPFYDISIKCQSEKIVTASLVVPAIVHLMVHLRDLKEHVVFGTKLVQQLQLSIEQRFAGIVNRIKQLNIEENDPFNDSVYFIAAVLDPSFKFFWLRDLKLPANAENRLKQDVIQLILDEMNKDLKLSSTKLFDKNISSITKPRKRKIFSYDDVYGGYSNDPMVVNPVAELEAYLNDPIRFSFSEYWCRSQLIQLKKLVVHIGCVQASSAPIERVFSCAGLILSSRRTRLNETLFKDLVFLKANQALL
;
A
#
# COMPACT_ATOMS: atom_id res chain seq x y z
N SER A 1 -10.26 -21.06 -18.14
CA SER A 1 -10.44 -20.00 -19.16
C SER A 1 -9.28 -18.99 -19.20
N TYR A 2 -8.04 -19.38 -18.83
CA TYR A 2 -6.88 -18.48 -18.97
C TYR A 2 -6.70 -18.05 -20.44
N PRO A 3 -6.37 -16.77 -20.74
CA PRO A 3 -5.94 -15.70 -19.83
C PRO A 3 -7.08 -14.86 -19.21
N TYR A 4 -8.34 -15.15 -19.52
CA TYR A 4 -9.49 -14.39 -18.99
C TYR A 4 -9.86 -14.85 -17.58
N VAL A 5 -9.00 -14.52 -16.62
CA VAL A 5 -9.10 -14.84 -15.19
C VAL A 5 -8.56 -13.68 -14.35
N THR A 6 -8.81 -13.69 -13.04
CA THR A 6 -8.17 -12.74 -12.10
C THR A 6 -6.68 -13.07 -11.92
N SER A 7 -5.87 -12.08 -11.49
CA SER A 7 -4.42 -12.20 -11.27
C SER A 7 -4.05 -12.88 -9.95
N SER A 8 -4.96 -13.64 -9.35
CA SER A 8 -4.79 -14.30 -8.05
C SER A 8 -5.54 -15.64 -7.97
N ASN A 9 -5.21 -16.47 -6.98
CA ASN A 9 -5.89 -17.74 -6.73
C ASN A 9 -7.15 -17.51 -5.88
N SER A 10 -8.32 -17.58 -6.50
CA SER A 10 -9.62 -17.44 -5.82
C SER A 10 -10.25 -18.77 -5.38
N SER A 11 -9.48 -19.86 -5.37
CA SER A 11 -9.92 -21.18 -4.89
C SER A 11 -9.60 -21.39 -3.41
N ILE A 12 -9.98 -22.55 -2.85
CA ILE A 12 -9.61 -22.93 -1.47
C ILE A 12 -8.09 -22.90 -1.22
N GLY A 13 -7.29 -23.14 -2.27
CA GLY A 13 -5.83 -23.00 -2.20
C GLY A 13 -5.39 -21.57 -1.85
N GLY A 14 -6.12 -20.57 -2.34
CA GLY A 14 -5.90 -19.16 -2.01
C GLY A 14 -6.22 -18.80 -0.57
N VAL A 15 -7.17 -19.51 0.07
CA VAL A 15 -7.43 -19.36 1.52
C VAL A 15 -6.23 -19.87 2.31
N CYS A 16 -5.71 -21.04 1.95
CA CYS A 16 -4.56 -21.65 2.63
C CYS A 16 -3.31 -20.77 2.50
N THR A 17 -2.98 -20.31 1.28
CA THR A 17 -1.79 -19.49 1.06
C THR A 17 -1.98 -18.03 1.46
N GLY A 18 -3.18 -17.47 1.30
CA GLY A 18 -3.47 -16.07 1.62
C GLY A 18 -3.64 -15.79 3.11
N LEU A 19 -4.06 -16.79 3.90
CA LEU A 19 -4.18 -16.67 5.36
C LEU A 19 -3.09 -17.44 6.12
N GLY A 20 -2.19 -18.15 5.42
CA GLY A 20 -1.16 -18.98 6.04
C GLY A 20 -1.72 -20.15 6.86
N LEU A 21 -2.88 -20.70 6.45
CA LEU A 21 -3.57 -21.77 7.15
C LEU A 21 -3.22 -23.14 6.55
N SER A 22 -2.98 -24.14 7.42
CA SER A 22 -2.84 -25.53 6.97
C SER A 22 -4.15 -26.02 6.35
N PRO A 23 -4.12 -26.71 5.19
CA PRO A 23 -5.32 -27.29 4.59
C PRO A 23 -6.11 -28.22 5.52
N LYS A 24 -5.44 -28.81 6.53
CA LYS A 24 -6.08 -29.68 7.53
C LYS A 24 -7.09 -28.96 8.43
N TYR A 25 -7.01 -27.63 8.55
CA TYR A 25 -7.95 -26.83 9.33
C TYR A 25 -9.16 -26.34 8.53
N ILE A 26 -9.19 -26.60 7.22
CA ILE A 26 -10.34 -26.30 6.41
C ILE A 26 -11.44 -27.32 6.73
N GLY A 27 -12.54 -26.84 7.31
CA GLY A 27 -13.74 -27.63 7.59
C GLY A 27 -14.63 -27.76 6.36
N ASN A 28 -15.90 -27.41 6.51
CA ASN A 28 -16.86 -27.47 5.41
C ASN A 28 -16.62 -26.37 4.37
N ILE A 29 -16.58 -26.76 3.10
CA ILE A 29 -16.41 -25.85 1.97
C ILE A 29 -17.75 -25.76 1.23
N TYR A 30 -18.32 -24.56 1.17
CA TYR A 30 -19.63 -24.32 0.57
C TYR A 30 -19.48 -23.64 -0.80
N GLY A 31 -19.93 -24.31 -1.86
CA GLY A 31 -19.94 -23.74 -3.20
C GLY A 31 -21.18 -22.88 -3.42
N ILE A 32 -21.02 -21.56 -3.47
CA ILE A 32 -22.11 -20.64 -3.81
C ILE A 32 -22.28 -20.63 -5.32
N ILE A 33 -23.41 -21.12 -5.80
CA ILE A 33 -23.74 -21.21 -7.23
C ILE A 33 -25.03 -20.47 -7.53
N LYS A 34 -25.12 -19.82 -8.69
CA LYS A 34 -26.37 -19.28 -9.21
C LYS A 34 -27.14 -20.38 -9.95
N ALA A 35 -28.46 -20.26 -10.03
CA ALA A 35 -29.31 -21.15 -10.82
C ALA A 35 -29.14 -21.01 -12.34
N TYR A 36 -28.34 -20.05 -12.79
CA TYR A 36 -27.94 -19.80 -14.17
C TYR A 36 -26.52 -19.19 -14.16
N MET A 37 -25.89 -19.03 -15.31
CA MET A 37 -24.50 -18.53 -15.38
C MET A 37 -24.46 -17.05 -15.77
N THR A 38 -23.50 -16.32 -15.20
CA THR A 38 -23.19 -14.94 -15.64
C THR A 38 -21.69 -14.72 -15.80
N ARG A 39 -21.31 -13.77 -16.65
CA ARG A 39 -19.92 -13.37 -16.87
C ARG A 39 -19.82 -11.86 -17.14
N ILE A 40 -18.77 -11.24 -16.59
CA ILE A 40 -18.38 -9.86 -16.89
C ILE A 40 -17.09 -9.87 -17.71
N GLY A 41 -17.02 -8.99 -18.71
CA GLY A 41 -15.86 -8.82 -19.57
C GLY A 41 -15.64 -9.95 -20.57
N ASN A 42 -14.42 -9.97 -21.11
CA ASN A 42 -14.04 -10.84 -22.24
C ASN A 42 -13.86 -12.32 -21.85
N GLY A 43 -13.84 -13.17 -22.87
CA GLY A 43 -13.54 -14.60 -22.79
C GLY A 43 -14.74 -15.49 -23.08
N VAL A 44 -14.44 -16.74 -23.46
CA VAL A 44 -15.44 -17.71 -23.93
C VAL A 44 -16.44 -18.04 -22.83
N PHE A 45 -17.71 -18.09 -23.21
CA PHE A 45 -18.83 -18.42 -22.33
C PHE A 45 -19.74 -19.43 -23.07
N PRO A 46 -19.51 -20.75 -22.90
CA PRO A 46 -20.17 -21.78 -23.73
C PRO A 46 -21.71 -21.76 -23.67
N THR A 47 -22.27 -21.45 -22.49
CA THR A 47 -23.73 -21.43 -22.28
C THR A 47 -24.37 -20.05 -22.47
N GLU A 48 -23.63 -19.09 -23.02
CA GLU A 48 -24.11 -17.72 -23.23
C GLU A 48 -25.36 -17.67 -24.10
N LEU A 49 -26.26 -16.75 -23.73
CA LEU A 49 -27.50 -16.48 -24.44
C LEU A 49 -27.50 -15.03 -24.91
N ASP A 50 -27.36 -14.84 -26.22
CA ASP A 50 -27.53 -13.54 -26.88
C ASP A 50 -28.93 -13.44 -27.52
N ASN A 51 -29.96 -13.73 -26.72
CA ASN A 51 -31.36 -13.73 -27.14
C ASN A 51 -32.28 -13.24 -26.02
N GLU A 52 -33.60 -13.23 -26.28
CA GLU A 52 -34.62 -12.75 -25.34
C GLU A 52 -34.58 -13.46 -23.98
N ILE A 53 -34.21 -14.74 -23.94
CA ILE A 53 -34.07 -15.48 -22.69
C ILE A 53 -32.88 -14.96 -21.88
N GLY A 54 -31.75 -14.70 -22.54
CA GLY A 54 -30.58 -14.08 -21.93
C GLY A 54 -30.89 -12.71 -21.33
N GLU A 55 -31.66 -11.88 -22.06
CA GLU A 55 -32.13 -10.59 -21.56
C GLU A 55 -33.09 -10.76 -20.38
N HIS A 56 -34.04 -11.69 -20.45
CA HIS A 56 -34.97 -11.95 -19.34
C HIS A 56 -34.23 -12.35 -18.05
N LEU A 57 -33.23 -13.24 -18.15
CA LEU A 57 -32.39 -13.61 -17.01
C LEU A 57 -31.63 -12.41 -16.45
N ARG A 58 -31.12 -11.54 -17.33
CA ARG A 58 -30.40 -10.33 -16.96
C ARG A 58 -31.28 -9.33 -16.23
N THR A 59 -32.46 -9.02 -16.78
CA THR A 59 -33.39 -8.04 -16.18
C THR A 59 -33.90 -8.55 -14.84
N ARG A 60 -34.42 -9.79 -14.78
CA ARG A 60 -35.03 -10.34 -13.55
C ARG A 60 -33.99 -10.68 -12.48
N GLY A 61 -32.78 -11.01 -12.90
CA GLY A 61 -31.65 -11.24 -12.00
C GLY A 61 -30.93 -9.96 -11.56
N GLU A 62 -31.32 -8.79 -12.07
CA GLU A 62 -30.63 -7.51 -11.86
C GLU A 62 -29.12 -7.62 -12.15
N GLU A 63 -28.77 -8.31 -13.23
CA GLU A 63 -27.39 -8.66 -13.57
C GLU A 63 -26.68 -7.51 -14.29
N VAL A 64 -26.43 -6.44 -13.54
CA VAL A 64 -25.70 -5.25 -13.98
C VAL A 64 -24.44 -5.10 -13.12
N SER A 65 -23.34 -4.67 -13.73
CA SER A 65 -22.11 -4.37 -13.00
C SER A 65 -22.31 -3.15 -12.10
N GLU A 66 -22.21 -3.33 -10.77
CA GLU A 66 -22.34 -2.24 -9.80
C GLU A 66 -21.29 -1.12 -9.98
N HIS A 67 -20.14 -1.43 -10.60
CA HIS A 67 -19.02 -0.49 -10.75
C HIS A 67 -19.00 0.24 -12.10
N TYR A 68 -19.47 -0.42 -13.16
CA TYR A 68 -19.37 0.08 -14.55
C TYR A 68 -20.73 0.32 -15.20
N GLY A 69 -21.83 -0.11 -14.58
CA GLY A 69 -23.19 -0.01 -15.15
C GLY A 69 -23.43 -0.91 -16.37
N GLU A 70 -22.43 -1.66 -16.82
CA GLU A 70 -22.54 -2.54 -17.99
C GLU A 70 -23.33 -3.83 -17.66
N PRO A 71 -24.20 -4.28 -18.57
CA PRO A 71 -24.96 -5.51 -18.39
C PRO A 71 -24.04 -6.74 -18.37
N GLN A 72 -24.27 -7.68 -17.45
CA GLN A 72 -23.55 -8.95 -17.45
C GLN A 72 -24.05 -9.83 -18.61
N ARG A 73 -23.13 -10.61 -19.18
CA ARG A 73 -23.47 -11.69 -20.11
C ARG A 73 -24.15 -12.80 -19.31
N CYS A 74 -25.29 -13.29 -19.77
CA CYS A 74 -26.09 -14.30 -19.08
C CYS A 74 -26.19 -15.57 -19.92
N GLY A 75 -26.30 -16.72 -19.26
CA GLY A 75 -26.33 -18.01 -19.92
C GLY A 75 -26.98 -19.09 -19.06
N TRP A 76 -27.28 -20.23 -19.67
CA TRP A 76 -27.84 -21.39 -18.95
C TRP A 76 -26.85 -21.97 -17.93
N LEU A 77 -27.37 -22.72 -16.95
CA LEU A 77 -26.56 -23.40 -15.96
C LEU A 77 -25.59 -24.39 -16.61
N ASP A 78 -24.33 -24.37 -16.20
CA ASP A 78 -23.24 -25.18 -16.75
C ASP A 78 -22.74 -26.23 -15.74
N LEU A 79 -23.21 -27.48 -15.86
CA LEU A 79 -22.83 -28.55 -14.93
C LEU A 79 -21.38 -29.04 -15.11
N PRO A 80 -20.82 -29.20 -16.33
CA PRO A 80 -19.40 -29.50 -16.50
C PRO A 80 -18.49 -28.50 -15.76
N LEU A 81 -18.79 -27.21 -15.83
CA LEU A 81 -18.06 -26.17 -15.10
C LEU A 81 -18.23 -26.33 -13.58
N ILE A 82 -19.45 -26.54 -13.08
CA ILE A 82 -19.69 -26.71 -11.63
C ILE A 82 -18.98 -27.96 -11.09
N LYS A 83 -19.00 -29.08 -11.85
CA LYS A 83 -18.25 -30.29 -11.50
C LYS A 83 -16.76 -30.03 -11.38
N TYR A 84 -16.19 -29.30 -12.34
CA TYR A 84 -14.79 -28.91 -12.32
C TYR A 84 -14.47 -27.99 -11.13
N ALA A 85 -15.33 -27.01 -10.83
CA ALA A 85 -15.19 -26.14 -9.67
C ALA A 85 -15.28 -26.92 -8.34
N SER A 86 -16.19 -27.89 -8.25
CA SER A 86 -16.34 -28.78 -7.10
C SER A 86 -15.11 -29.67 -6.91
N MET A 87 -14.58 -30.25 -7.98
CA MET A 87 -13.37 -31.07 -7.95
C MET A 87 -12.15 -30.29 -7.44
N ILE A 88 -11.98 -29.03 -7.87
CA ILE A 88 -10.83 -28.20 -7.48
C ILE A 88 -10.94 -27.71 -6.04
N ASN A 89 -12.15 -27.36 -5.60
CA ASN A 89 -12.35 -26.73 -4.30
C ASN A 89 -12.75 -27.72 -3.21
N GLY A 90 -13.14 -28.95 -3.55
CA GLY A 90 -13.62 -29.95 -2.59
C GLY A 90 -14.92 -29.52 -1.90
N TYR A 91 -15.91 -29.04 -2.66
CA TYR A 91 -17.17 -28.58 -2.07
C TYR A 91 -17.88 -29.70 -1.30
N THR A 92 -18.17 -29.42 -0.04
CA THR A 92 -18.93 -30.28 0.87
C THR A 92 -20.44 -30.11 0.70
N ALA A 93 -20.89 -28.94 0.24
CA ALA A 93 -22.28 -28.62 -0.03
C ALA A 93 -22.40 -27.52 -1.09
N LEU A 94 -23.55 -27.41 -1.75
CA LEU A 94 -23.86 -26.30 -2.65
C LEU A 94 -24.89 -25.36 -2.02
N PHE A 95 -24.69 -24.07 -2.26
CA PHE A 95 -25.65 -23.04 -1.95
C PHE A 95 -26.19 -22.46 -3.25
N LEU A 96 -27.41 -22.87 -3.62
CA LEU A 96 -28.04 -22.46 -4.87
C LEU A 96 -28.79 -21.13 -4.66
N THR A 97 -28.42 -20.13 -5.44
CA THR A 97 -28.91 -18.75 -5.35
C THR A 97 -29.69 -18.36 -6.59
N LYS A 98 -30.52 -17.32 -6.46
CA LYS A 98 -31.31 -16.74 -7.56
C LYS A 98 -32.22 -17.73 -8.29
N LEU A 99 -32.77 -18.71 -7.55
CA LEU A 99 -33.71 -19.67 -8.11
C LEU A 99 -35.00 -18.98 -8.58
N ASP A 100 -35.41 -17.92 -7.90
CA ASP A 100 -36.58 -17.07 -8.17
C ASP A 100 -36.53 -16.35 -9.53
N VAL A 101 -35.34 -16.18 -10.10
CA VAL A 101 -35.16 -15.64 -11.45
C VAL A 101 -35.74 -16.59 -12.50
N LEU A 102 -35.74 -17.89 -12.23
CA LEU A 102 -36.31 -18.90 -13.13
C LEU A 102 -37.82 -19.09 -12.95
N ASP A 103 -38.46 -18.39 -12.01
CA ASP A 103 -39.87 -18.60 -11.65
C ASP A 103 -40.81 -18.54 -12.85
N THR A 104 -40.58 -17.61 -13.77
CA THR A 104 -41.48 -17.36 -14.91
C THR A 104 -41.25 -18.31 -16.09
N MET A 105 -40.24 -19.18 -16.04
CA MET A 105 -39.86 -20.02 -17.18
C MET A 105 -40.81 -21.20 -17.35
N ALA A 106 -41.14 -21.51 -18.62
CA ALA A 106 -41.84 -22.73 -18.98
C ALA A 106 -40.89 -23.92 -19.15
N GLU A 107 -39.68 -23.66 -19.66
CA GLU A 107 -38.62 -24.65 -19.87
C GLU A 107 -37.27 -24.03 -19.52
N ILE A 108 -36.38 -24.84 -18.93
CA ILE A 108 -35.04 -24.45 -18.50
C ILE A 108 -34.05 -25.41 -19.13
N LYS A 109 -33.05 -24.91 -19.84
CA LYS A 109 -31.96 -25.74 -20.36
C LYS A 109 -30.81 -25.78 -19.36
N VAL A 110 -30.23 -26.96 -19.19
CA VAL A 110 -29.04 -27.17 -18.35
C VAL A 110 -27.98 -27.87 -19.17
N ALA A 111 -26.79 -27.27 -19.26
CA ALA A 111 -25.68 -27.89 -19.97
C ALA A 111 -25.13 -29.08 -19.17
N THR A 112 -25.09 -30.26 -19.78
CA THR A 112 -24.64 -31.51 -19.15
C THR A 112 -23.32 -32.01 -19.70
N GLY A 113 -22.94 -31.56 -20.90
CA GLY A 113 -21.77 -32.03 -21.61
C GLY A 113 -21.33 -31.06 -22.70
N TYR A 114 -20.16 -31.32 -23.24
CA TYR A 114 -19.56 -30.55 -24.32
C TYR A 114 -19.08 -31.48 -25.41
N LYS A 115 -19.22 -31.06 -26.67
CA LYS A 115 -18.63 -31.70 -27.83
C LYS A 115 -17.70 -30.75 -28.54
N LYS A 116 -16.60 -31.27 -29.07
CA LYS A 116 -15.72 -30.53 -29.96
C LYS A 116 -15.40 -31.38 -31.18
N ASN A 117 -15.70 -30.87 -32.37
CA ASN A 117 -15.56 -31.62 -33.62
C ASN A 117 -16.26 -33.00 -33.57
N GLY A 118 -17.47 -33.05 -32.99
CA GLY A 118 -18.24 -34.29 -32.82
C GLY A 118 -17.76 -35.24 -31.71
N VAL A 119 -16.66 -34.93 -31.01
CA VAL A 119 -16.13 -35.76 -29.91
C VAL A 119 -16.54 -35.20 -28.55
N GLU A 120 -17.09 -36.03 -27.69
CA GLU A 120 -17.47 -35.68 -26.31
C GLU A 120 -16.23 -35.35 -25.47
N LEU A 121 -16.27 -34.23 -24.75
CA LEU A 121 -15.24 -33.82 -23.82
C LEU A 121 -15.56 -34.32 -22.41
N GLN A 122 -14.65 -35.09 -21.82
CA GLN A 122 -14.86 -35.65 -20.49
C GLN A 122 -14.81 -34.61 -19.36
N ASN A 123 -14.11 -33.50 -19.55
CA ASN A 123 -13.88 -32.50 -18.52
C ASN A 123 -13.92 -31.07 -19.09
N TYR A 124 -14.17 -30.10 -18.22
CA TYR A 124 -14.07 -28.69 -18.54
C TYR A 124 -12.64 -28.32 -19.02
N PRO A 125 -12.46 -27.67 -20.19
CA PRO A 125 -11.13 -27.34 -20.70
C PRO A 125 -10.34 -26.38 -19.79
N ALA A 126 -9.04 -26.61 -19.59
CA ALA A 126 -8.23 -25.72 -18.75
C ALA A 126 -7.96 -24.33 -19.39
N LEU A 127 -7.73 -24.30 -20.71
CA LEU A 127 -7.34 -23.10 -21.46
C LEU A 127 -8.51 -22.47 -22.20
N GLY A 128 -8.60 -21.14 -22.18
CA GLY A 128 -9.69 -20.39 -22.83
C GLY A 128 -9.74 -20.59 -24.35
N ASN A 129 -8.58 -20.70 -25.01
CA ASN A 129 -8.52 -20.94 -26.45
C ASN A 129 -9.09 -22.31 -26.87
N LYS A 130 -9.04 -23.30 -25.97
CA LYS A 130 -9.63 -24.63 -26.21
C LYS A 130 -11.15 -24.64 -26.08
N MET A 131 -11.74 -23.58 -25.50
CA MET A 131 -13.18 -23.45 -25.32
C MET A 131 -13.91 -22.89 -26.55
N HIS A 132 -13.19 -22.28 -27.50
CA HIS A 132 -13.80 -21.87 -28.76
C HIS A 132 -14.29 -23.11 -29.53
N ASP A 133 -15.40 -22.92 -30.24
CA ASP A 133 -16.03 -23.92 -31.11
C ASP A 133 -16.42 -25.21 -30.37
N ILE A 134 -16.82 -25.07 -29.09
CA ILE A 134 -17.45 -26.15 -28.33
C ILE A 134 -18.96 -26.09 -28.55
N GLU A 135 -19.52 -27.23 -28.92
CA GLU A 135 -20.96 -27.48 -28.94
C GLU A 135 -21.40 -27.88 -27.53
N VAL A 136 -22.44 -27.23 -27.01
CA VAL A 136 -22.97 -27.53 -25.68
C VAL A 136 -24.16 -28.47 -25.78
N GLU A 137 -24.12 -29.54 -24.99
CA GLU A 137 -25.23 -30.48 -24.87
C GLU A 137 -26.14 -30.06 -23.72
N TYR A 138 -27.44 -29.92 -24.01
CA TYR A 138 -28.44 -29.47 -23.05
C TYR A 138 -29.46 -30.55 -22.73
N VAL A 139 -29.82 -30.65 -21.45
CA VAL A 139 -31.03 -31.32 -20.99
C VAL A 139 -32.11 -30.27 -20.73
N LEU A 140 -33.33 -30.56 -21.16
CA LEU A 140 -34.51 -29.73 -20.90
C LEU A 140 -35.14 -30.15 -19.57
N CYS A 141 -35.25 -29.20 -18.67
CA CYS A 141 -36.00 -29.30 -17.42
C CYS A 141 -37.30 -28.52 -17.54
N PRO A 142 -38.46 -29.09 -17.16
CA PRO A 142 -39.69 -28.31 -17.05
C PRO A 142 -39.52 -27.15 -16.06
N GLY A 143 -39.93 -25.95 -16.46
CA GLY A 143 -40.02 -24.79 -15.56
C GLY A 143 -41.29 -24.82 -14.70
N TRP A 144 -41.50 -23.76 -13.90
CA TRP A 144 -42.62 -23.70 -12.95
C TRP A 144 -43.53 -22.46 -13.12
N GLN A 145 -43.45 -21.79 -14.27
CA GLN A 145 -44.52 -20.95 -14.85
C GLN A 145 -45.22 -19.98 -13.88
N GLY A 146 -44.45 -19.22 -13.11
CA GLY A 146 -44.92 -18.15 -12.24
C GLY A 146 -45.17 -18.57 -10.78
N GLN A 147 -44.99 -19.86 -10.43
CA GLN A 147 -45.08 -20.30 -9.03
C GLN A 147 -43.89 -19.75 -8.24
N SER A 148 -44.12 -18.72 -7.43
CA SER A 148 -42.99 -18.01 -6.82
C SER A 148 -42.23 -18.85 -5.78
N THR A 149 -40.91 -18.88 -5.90
CA THR A 149 -40.01 -19.51 -4.93
C THR A 149 -39.54 -18.55 -3.83
N SER A 150 -39.77 -17.23 -3.99
CA SER A 150 -39.29 -16.16 -3.09
C SER A 150 -39.74 -16.31 -1.62
N LYS A 151 -40.93 -16.89 -1.39
CA LYS A 151 -41.51 -17.11 -0.05
C LYS A 151 -41.31 -18.52 0.48
N CYS A 152 -40.75 -19.44 -0.31
CA CYS A 152 -40.45 -20.80 0.13
C CYS A 152 -39.38 -20.78 1.22
N ARG A 153 -39.56 -21.60 2.26
CA ARG A 153 -38.66 -21.66 3.44
C ARG A 153 -38.20 -23.06 3.78
N THR A 154 -38.77 -24.07 3.12
CA THR A 154 -38.37 -25.48 3.20
C THR A 154 -38.25 -26.05 1.79
N PHE A 155 -37.47 -27.11 1.62
CA PHE A 155 -37.34 -27.79 0.33
C PHE A 155 -38.72 -28.27 -0.18
N ASP A 156 -39.53 -28.84 0.71
CA ASP A 156 -40.88 -29.31 0.39
C ASP A 156 -41.88 -28.19 0.07
N SER A 157 -41.56 -26.94 0.41
CA SER A 157 -42.39 -25.78 0.03
C SER A 157 -42.09 -25.27 -1.39
N LEU A 158 -41.02 -25.74 -2.03
CA LEU A 158 -40.72 -25.38 -3.42
C LEU A 158 -41.71 -26.04 -4.39
N PRO A 159 -42.01 -25.40 -5.53
CA PRO A 159 -42.74 -26.05 -6.62
C PRO A 159 -42.06 -27.35 -7.05
N GLU A 160 -42.86 -28.34 -7.44
CA GLU A 160 -42.37 -29.68 -7.77
C GLU A 160 -41.27 -29.66 -8.84
N ASN A 161 -41.44 -28.87 -9.90
CA ASN A 161 -40.44 -28.74 -10.95
C ASN A 161 -39.16 -28.02 -10.47
N ALA A 162 -39.28 -27.08 -9.52
CA ALA A 162 -38.14 -26.42 -8.90
C ALA A 162 -37.35 -27.40 -8.00
N ARG A 163 -38.04 -28.27 -7.25
CA ARG A 163 -37.39 -29.35 -6.48
C ARG A 163 -36.62 -30.30 -7.38
N ARG A 164 -37.25 -30.74 -8.47
CA ARG A 164 -36.61 -31.63 -9.46
C ARG A 164 -35.39 -30.98 -10.09
N TYR A 165 -35.46 -29.68 -10.37
CA TYR A 165 -34.32 -28.91 -10.88
C TYR A 165 -33.14 -28.92 -9.88
N VAL A 166 -33.40 -28.64 -8.60
CA VAL A 166 -32.37 -28.68 -7.54
C VAL A 166 -31.77 -30.08 -7.40
N GLN A 167 -32.61 -31.12 -7.33
CA GLN A 167 -32.17 -32.52 -7.25
C GLN A 167 -31.36 -32.95 -8.47
N PHE A 168 -31.72 -32.46 -9.66
CA PHE A 168 -30.99 -32.73 -10.88
C PHE A 168 -29.57 -32.14 -10.83
N ILE A 169 -29.41 -30.91 -10.32
CA ILE A 169 -28.09 -30.29 -10.11
C ILE A 169 -27.29 -31.11 -9.09
N GLU A 170 -27.88 -31.39 -7.93
CA GLU A 170 -27.25 -32.11 -6.82
C GLU A 170 -26.74 -33.49 -7.27
N LYS A 171 -27.59 -34.28 -7.92
CA LYS A 171 -27.25 -35.59 -8.48
C LYS A 171 -26.18 -35.48 -9.55
N SER A 172 -26.24 -34.44 -10.39
CA SER A 172 -25.27 -34.25 -11.46
C SER A 172 -23.88 -33.91 -10.93
N VAL A 173 -23.76 -33.04 -9.92
CA VAL A 173 -22.46 -32.62 -9.38
C VAL A 173 -21.84 -33.70 -8.48
N GLY A 174 -22.65 -34.57 -7.87
CA GLY A 174 -22.18 -35.72 -7.10
C GLY A 174 -21.74 -35.38 -5.67
N ILE A 175 -22.39 -34.40 -5.05
CA ILE A 175 -22.11 -34.00 -3.66
C ILE A 175 -22.89 -34.92 -2.69
N PRO A 176 -22.27 -35.41 -1.61
CA PRO A 176 -22.90 -36.39 -0.72
C PRO A 176 -24.15 -35.85 0.00
N ASP A 177 -25.23 -36.64 -0.01
CA ASP A 177 -26.56 -36.35 0.58
C ASP A 177 -26.53 -35.85 2.04
N ARG A 178 -25.46 -36.15 2.81
CA ARG A 178 -25.34 -35.73 4.21
C ARG A 178 -25.34 -34.21 4.40
N HIS A 179 -24.94 -33.46 3.38
CA HIS A 179 -24.82 -32.01 3.47
C HIS A 179 -25.68 -31.24 2.48
N GLY A 180 -26.32 -31.83 1.47
CA GLY A 180 -27.43 -31.22 0.72
C GLY A 180 -27.15 -29.94 -0.09
N THR A 181 -28.12 -29.54 -0.92
CA THR A 181 -28.18 -28.22 -1.58
C THR A 181 -29.17 -27.30 -0.86
N TYR A 182 -28.72 -26.10 -0.45
CA TYR A 182 -29.53 -25.16 0.33
C TYR A 182 -29.81 -23.85 -0.41
N SER A 183 -30.94 -23.22 -0.10
CA SER A 183 -31.35 -21.93 -0.67
C SER A 183 -31.48 -20.80 0.37
N ASN A 184 -31.22 -21.03 1.66
CA ASN A 184 -31.28 -20.00 2.71
C ASN A 184 -30.17 -20.13 3.79
N PHE A 185 -29.16 -19.26 3.70
CA PHE A 185 -27.90 -19.32 4.46
C PHE A 185 -28.09 -19.14 5.97
N ILE A 186 -28.94 -18.18 6.39
CA ILE A 186 -29.16 -17.85 7.80
C ILE A 186 -29.83 -19.00 8.56
N LYS A 187 -30.75 -19.73 7.93
CA LYS A 187 -31.43 -20.86 8.58
C LYS A 187 -30.60 -22.14 8.59
N HIS A 188 -29.69 -22.34 7.62
CA HIS A 188 -28.72 -23.43 7.65
C HIS A 188 -27.77 -23.28 8.84
N LEU A 189 -27.25 -22.07 9.05
CA LEU A 189 -26.47 -21.72 10.23
C LEU A 189 -27.26 -22.05 11.51
N LYS A 190 -28.52 -21.60 11.64
CA LYS A 190 -29.37 -21.94 12.80
C LYS A 190 -29.57 -23.44 13.07
N ARG A 191 -29.53 -24.29 12.04
CA ARG A 191 -29.93 -25.71 12.14
C ARG A 191 -28.75 -26.66 12.27
N ILE A 192 -27.66 -26.41 11.56
CA ILE A 192 -26.51 -27.33 11.44
C ILE A 192 -25.29 -26.80 12.18
N HIS A 193 -25.15 -25.47 12.28
CA HIS A 193 -24.02 -24.77 12.90
C HIS A 193 -24.53 -23.79 13.97
N PRO A 194 -25.26 -24.29 15.00
CA PRO A 194 -25.93 -23.43 15.96
C PRO A 194 -24.94 -22.58 16.77
N ASN A 195 -23.72 -23.10 17.01
CA ASN A 195 -22.67 -22.37 17.74
C ASN A 195 -22.08 -21.23 16.91
N GLU A 196 -21.86 -21.44 15.61
CA GLU A 196 -21.39 -20.42 14.68
C GLU A 196 -22.49 -19.38 14.40
N TYR A 197 -23.75 -19.84 14.31
CA TYR A 197 -24.89 -18.94 14.29
C TYR A 197 -24.96 -18.11 15.57
N GLU A 198 -24.77 -18.72 16.74
CA GLU A 198 -24.76 -18.01 18.03
C GLU A 198 -23.55 -17.07 18.14
N LEU A 199 -22.39 -17.41 17.59
CA LEU A 199 -21.24 -16.50 17.55
C LEU A 199 -21.50 -15.27 16.65
N ILE A 200 -22.04 -15.48 15.45
CA ILE A 200 -22.44 -14.39 14.55
C ILE A 200 -23.61 -13.59 15.14
N ALA A 201 -24.58 -14.27 15.74
CA ALA A 201 -25.72 -13.65 16.40
C ALA A 201 -25.31 -12.96 17.71
N SER A 202 -24.25 -13.39 18.39
CA SER A 202 -23.70 -12.75 19.60
C SER A 202 -22.89 -11.50 19.27
N SER A 203 -22.20 -11.47 18.12
CA SER A 203 -21.64 -10.23 17.57
C SER A 203 -22.72 -9.23 17.16
N ASP A 204 -23.90 -9.71 16.76
CA ASP A 204 -25.10 -8.89 16.53
C ASP A 204 -25.91 -8.61 17.81
N ALA A 205 -25.83 -9.45 18.86
CA ALA A 205 -26.61 -9.32 20.10
C ALA A 205 -26.07 -8.24 21.03
N ALA A 206 -24.78 -7.89 20.94
CA ALA A 206 -24.27 -6.66 21.54
C ALA A 206 -24.89 -5.39 20.92
N TYR A 207 -25.49 -5.52 19.72
CA TYR A 207 -26.18 -4.47 18.98
C TYR A 207 -27.72 -4.48 19.13
N LEU A 208 -28.31 -5.51 19.76
CA LEU A 208 -29.77 -5.73 19.74
C LEU A 208 -30.45 -5.82 21.13
N ASN A 209 -29.71 -5.65 22.22
CA ASN A 209 -30.25 -5.79 23.59
C ASN A 209 -31.09 -4.61 24.12
N GLU A 210 -31.74 -3.80 23.28
CA GLU A 210 -32.67 -2.76 23.75
C GLU A 210 -34.08 -2.79 23.14
N GLU A 211 -34.43 -3.77 22.31
CA GLU A 211 -35.81 -3.89 21.83
C GLU A 211 -36.35 -5.30 22.05
N GLU A 212 -36.94 -5.52 23.23
CA GLU A 212 -38.30 -6.04 23.34
C GLU A 212 -38.72 -6.12 24.82
N ASN A 213 -39.47 -5.11 25.26
CA ASN A 213 -40.49 -5.33 26.28
C ASN A 213 -41.73 -4.48 26.00
N VAL A 214 -42.80 -5.22 25.69
CA VAL A 214 -44.22 -4.91 25.92
C VAL A 214 -44.96 -4.05 24.89
N VAL A 215 -46.00 -4.69 24.35
CA VAL A 215 -47.14 -4.14 23.63
C VAL A 215 -47.89 -3.12 24.49
N SER A 216 -47.86 -1.85 24.10
CA SER A 216 -49.01 -0.91 24.12
C SER A 216 -48.61 0.40 23.45
N ASP A 217 -49.52 0.96 22.63
CA ASP A 217 -49.44 2.22 21.88
C ASP A 217 -48.32 3.23 22.24
N ASP A 218 -47.21 3.22 21.48
CA ASP A 218 -46.21 4.31 21.45
C ASP A 218 -45.34 4.29 20.16
N ARG A 219 -45.94 4.02 19.00
CA ARG A 219 -45.25 3.78 17.70
C ARG A 219 -44.53 4.99 17.07
N THR A 220 -44.46 6.15 17.70
CA THR A 220 -43.94 7.37 17.04
C THR A 220 -42.50 7.72 17.40
N ILE A 221 -41.98 7.29 18.56
CA ILE A 221 -40.68 7.77 19.07
C ILE A 221 -39.51 6.83 18.68
N ALA A 222 -39.71 5.51 18.70
CA ALA A 222 -38.69 4.53 18.30
C ALA A 222 -38.35 4.62 16.80
N ASP A 223 -39.37 4.80 15.94
CA ASP A 223 -39.20 5.01 14.49
C ASP A 223 -38.42 6.30 14.18
N LEU A 224 -38.62 7.38 14.96
CA LEU A 224 -37.84 8.62 14.84
C LEU A 224 -36.36 8.42 15.24
N GLY A 225 -36.09 7.60 16.26
CA GLY A 225 -34.74 7.23 16.70
C GLY A 225 -34.00 6.42 15.63
N ASN A 226 -34.67 5.43 15.05
CA ASN A 226 -34.11 4.52 14.04
C ASN A 226 -33.86 5.23 12.70
N ILE A 227 -34.73 6.17 12.31
CA ILE A 227 -34.54 7.05 11.14
C ILE A 227 -33.34 7.99 11.34
N LYS A 228 -33.23 8.65 12.50
CA LYS A 228 -32.08 9.52 12.83
C LYS A 228 -30.76 8.74 12.85
N TYR A 229 -30.77 7.52 13.37
CA TYR A 229 -29.59 6.64 13.39
C TYR A 229 -29.11 6.31 11.95
N LYS A 230 -30.01 5.84 11.08
CA LYS A 230 -29.69 5.55 9.67
C LYS A 230 -29.25 6.80 8.90
N GLN A 231 -29.87 7.95 9.18
CA GLN A 231 -29.48 9.23 8.58
C GLN A 231 -28.06 9.65 9.00
N ASN A 232 -27.71 9.48 10.28
CA ASN A 232 -26.36 9.76 10.77
C ASN A 232 -25.31 8.82 10.14
N GLN A 233 -25.62 7.53 10.00
CA GLN A 233 -24.75 6.58 9.29
C GLN A 233 -24.51 6.99 7.83
N PHE A 234 -25.54 7.48 7.15
CA PHE A 234 -25.41 7.96 5.78
C PHE A 234 -24.53 9.20 5.67
N ILE A 235 -24.70 10.16 6.58
CA ILE A 235 -23.86 11.37 6.66
C ILE A 235 -22.39 11.00 6.93
N LEU A 236 -22.16 10.05 7.84
CA LEU A 236 -20.82 9.54 8.12
C LEU A 236 -20.22 8.86 6.89
N SER A 237 -21.00 8.03 6.16
CA SER A 237 -20.54 7.36 4.94
C SER A 237 -20.20 8.35 3.82
N ILE A 238 -21.04 9.37 3.57
CA ILE A 238 -20.73 10.44 2.61
C ILE A 238 -19.41 11.13 2.99
N THR A 239 -19.27 11.50 4.27
CA THR A 239 -18.09 12.25 4.74
C THR A 239 -16.82 11.40 4.65
N LYS A 240 -16.86 10.16 5.15
CA LYS A 240 -15.75 9.22 5.16
C LYS A 240 -15.36 8.79 3.74
N ASN A 241 -16.31 8.29 2.95
CA ASN A 241 -16.00 7.64 1.68
C ASN A 241 -15.89 8.65 0.53
N LEU A 242 -16.81 9.60 0.42
CA LEU A 242 -16.81 10.52 -0.72
C LEU A 242 -15.93 11.76 -0.48
N ILE A 243 -16.05 12.41 0.67
CA ILE A 243 -15.32 13.66 0.93
C ILE A 243 -13.87 13.38 1.32
N ILE A 244 -13.62 12.44 2.24
CA ILE A 244 -12.27 12.13 2.70
C ILE A 244 -11.60 11.14 1.74
N LYS A 245 -12.12 9.91 1.57
CA LYS A 245 -11.45 8.90 0.72
C LYS A 245 -11.42 9.27 -0.77
N CYS A 246 -12.49 9.77 -1.37
CA CYS A 246 -12.47 10.18 -2.79
C CYS A 246 -11.99 11.62 -3.03
N GLY A 247 -11.89 12.46 -1.99
CA GLY A 247 -11.45 13.84 -2.14
C GLY A 247 -12.49 14.77 -2.81
N LEU A 248 -13.79 14.43 -2.79
CA LEU A 248 -14.84 15.26 -3.41
C LEU A 248 -15.11 16.55 -2.61
N PRO A 249 -15.33 17.70 -3.27
CA PRO A 249 -15.48 18.98 -2.56
C PRO A 249 -16.70 18.98 -1.63
N LEU A 250 -16.61 19.67 -0.49
CA LEU A 250 -17.66 19.65 0.55
C LEU A 250 -19.02 20.17 0.06
N ASN A 251 -19.02 21.06 -0.94
CA ASN A 251 -20.24 21.61 -1.52
C ASN A 251 -21.01 20.59 -2.38
N ILE A 252 -20.46 19.40 -2.64
CA ILE A 252 -21.16 18.35 -3.40
C ILE A 252 -22.50 17.99 -2.77
N VAL A 253 -22.61 18.01 -1.43
CA VAL A 253 -23.86 17.72 -0.70
C VAL A 253 -24.94 18.78 -0.89
N GLU A 254 -24.58 19.93 -1.44
CA GLU A 254 -25.48 21.04 -1.76
C GLU A 254 -25.87 21.05 -3.25
N HIS A 255 -25.16 20.32 -4.11
CA HIS A 255 -25.43 20.27 -5.54
C HIS A 255 -26.77 19.57 -5.82
N THR A 256 -27.61 20.18 -6.67
CA THR A 256 -28.97 19.69 -6.97
C THR A 256 -28.96 18.27 -7.51
N SER A 257 -28.17 18.00 -8.55
CA SER A 257 -28.07 16.64 -9.14
C SER A 257 -27.61 15.58 -8.15
N PHE A 258 -26.73 15.94 -7.20
CA PHE A 258 -26.29 15.00 -6.16
C PHE A 258 -27.42 14.72 -5.15
N ARG A 259 -28.20 15.75 -4.80
CA ARG A 259 -29.38 15.58 -3.93
C ARG A 259 -30.48 14.79 -4.61
N ASP A 260 -30.72 15.00 -5.90
CA ASP A 260 -31.73 14.27 -6.66
C ASP A 260 -31.34 12.80 -6.81
N PHE A 261 -30.07 12.52 -7.15
CA PHE A 261 -29.51 11.17 -7.10
C PHE A 261 -29.75 10.48 -5.75
N LEU A 262 -29.51 11.18 -4.63
CA LEU A 262 -29.74 10.62 -3.30
C LEU A 262 -31.22 10.38 -2.95
N LYS A 263 -32.15 11.13 -3.55
CA LYS A 263 -33.59 10.87 -3.41
C LYS A 263 -34.01 9.62 -4.17
N ASP A 264 -33.45 9.42 -5.37
CA ASP A 264 -33.72 8.27 -6.22
C ASP A 264 -33.23 6.96 -5.59
N CYS A 265 -32.15 7.01 -4.79
CA CYS A 265 -31.64 5.87 -4.01
C CYS A 265 -32.53 5.44 -2.81
N HIS A 266 -33.75 5.98 -2.66
CA HIS A 266 -34.80 5.53 -1.72
C HIS A 266 -34.41 5.41 -0.23
N LEU A 267 -34.02 6.53 0.38
CA LEU A 267 -34.18 6.75 1.82
C LEU A 267 -34.98 8.04 2.07
N LYS A 268 -35.68 8.14 3.21
CA LYS A 268 -36.08 9.41 3.83
C LYS A 268 -34.82 10.18 4.27
N TYR A 269 -33.95 10.51 3.33
CA TYR A 269 -32.70 11.22 3.55
C TYR A 269 -32.98 12.71 3.56
N GLU A 270 -32.76 13.37 4.70
CA GLU A 270 -32.72 14.83 4.70
C GLU A 270 -31.29 15.28 4.34
N PRO A 271 -31.13 16.13 3.31
CA PRO A 271 -29.82 16.58 2.87
C PRO A 271 -29.01 17.25 3.97
N VAL A 272 -27.79 16.76 4.20
CA VAL A 272 -26.83 17.41 5.08
C VAL A 272 -26.29 18.69 4.44
N SER A 273 -26.11 19.74 5.24
CA SER A 273 -25.46 20.98 4.79
C SER A 273 -23.95 20.89 4.92
N SER A 274 -23.21 21.56 4.05
CA SER A 274 -21.75 21.63 4.16
C SER A 274 -21.31 22.27 5.49
N LYS A 275 -22.12 23.18 6.04
CA LYS A 275 -21.91 23.80 7.36
C LYS A 275 -21.92 22.76 8.49
N LYS A 276 -22.87 21.81 8.49
CA LYS A 276 -22.93 20.74 9.48
C LYS A 276 -21.75 19.78 9.36
N LEU A 277 -21.31 19.50 8.13
CA LEU A 277 -20.12 18.68 7.90
C LEU A 277 -18.85 19.32 8.48
N LYS A 278 -18.64 20.62 8.20
CA LYS A 278 -17.48 21.38 8.68
C LYS A 278 -17.48 21.57 10.20
N GLY A 279 -18.63 21.89 10.78
CA GLY A 279 -18.74 22.30 12.18
C GLY A 279 -18.89 21.15 13.17
N ALA A 280 -19.37 19.98 12.74
CA ALA A 280 -19.67 18.87 13.65
C ALA A 280 -19.09 17.53 13.19
N VAL A 281 -19.35 17.11 11.95
CA VAL A 281 -19.03 15.74 11.51
C VAL A 281 -17.52 15.53 11.34
N ILE A 282 -16.83 16.46 10.67
CA ILE A 282 -15.37 16.38 10.47
C ILE A 282 -14.62 16.46 11.81
N PRO A 283 -14.92 17.42 12.72
CA PRO A 283 -14.34 17.43 14.06
C PRO A 283 -14.58 16.14 14.85
N LEU A 284 -15.80 15.57 14.77
CA LEU A 284 -16.12 14.30 15.42
C LEU A 284 -15.24 13.15 14.90
N LEU A 285 -15.14 13.00 13.57
CA LEU A 285 -14.28 11.98 12.96
C LEU A 285 -12.81 12.17 13.34
N LYS A 286 -12.33 13.42 13.38
CA LYS A 286 -10.97 13.74 13.81
C LYS A 286 -10.73 13.31 15.25
N ASN A 287 -11.64 13.63 16.17
CA ASN A 287 -11.50 13.27 17.57
C ASN A 287 -11.52 11.75 17.78
N ASN A 288 -12.34 11.02 17.02
CA ASN A 288 -12.34 9.55 17.05
C ASN A 288 -10.98 8.97 16.59
N VAL A 289 -10.45 9.46 15.47
CA VAL A 289 -9.12 9.03 14.98
C VAL A 289 -8.01 9.40 15.96
N LEU A 290 -8.06 10.60 16.56
CA LEU A 290 -7.11 10.99 17.61
C LEU A 290 -7.18 10.06 18.82
N GLY A 291 -8.39 9.67 19.25
CA GLY A 291 -8.58 8.70 20.34
C GLY A 291 -7.92 7.36 20.05
N ILE A 292 -8.09 6.83 18.84
CA ILE A 292 -7.44 5.57 18.40
C ILE A 292 -5.91 5.71 18.40
N ILE A 293 -5.38 6.84 17.91
CA ILE A 293 -3.94 7.11 17.93
C ILE A 293 -3.41 7.18 19.37
N HIS A 294 -4.10 7.89 20.28
CA HIS A 294 -3.72 7.95 21.69
C HIS A 294 -3.70 6.56 22.35
N GLU A 295 -4.72 5.73 22.10
CA GLU A 295 -4.77 4.37 22.62
C GLU A 295 -3.62 3.51 22.10
N ALA A 296 -3.31 3.60 20.80
CA ALA A 296 -2.17 2.90 20.20
C ALA A 296 -0.84 3.36 20.81
N LEU A 297 -0.64 4.67 20.97
CA LEU A 297 0.60 5.25 21.51
C LEU A 297 0.79 4.98 23.02
N ASN A 298 -0.28 4.73 23.77
CA ASN A 298 -0.18 4.34 25.17
C ASN A 298 0.37 2.92 25.35
N ASN A 299 0.10 2.03 24.40
CA ASN A 299 0.47 0.61 24.45
C ASN A 299 1.87 0.30 23.88
N ILE A 300 2.64 1.32 23.48
CA ILE A 300 4.00 1.16 22.95
C ILE A 300 5.02 1.82 23.86
N ASP A 301 6.22 1.24 23.89
CA ASP A 301 7.35 1.76 24.66
C ASP A 301 8.20 2.74 23.83
N TYR A 302 8.33 2.49 22.52
CA TYR A 302 9.20 3.24 21.62
C TYR A 302 8.51 3.57 20.30
N LEU A 303 8.86 4.72 19.73
CA LEU A 303 8.46 5.13 18.39
C LEU A 303 9.54 5.97 17.73
N THR A 304 9.47 6.11 16.41
CA THR A 304 10.29 7.08 15.67
C THR A 304 9.41 8.10 14.97
N LEU A 305 9.98 9.25 14.61
CA LEU A 305 9.25 10.30 13.91
C LEU A 305 9.86 10.53 12.53
N THR A 306 9.02 10.79 11.54
CA THR A 306 9.45 11.47 10.32
C THR A 306 8.90 12.88 10.34
N VAL A 307 9.78 13.86 10.16
CA VAL A 307 9.41 15.29 10.16
C VAL A 307 9.93 15.94 8.90
N ASP A 308 9.06 16.70 8.23
CA ASP A 308 9.43 17.42 7.01
C ASP A 308 8.48 18.60 6.75
N GLY A 309 8.94 19.53 5.91
CA GLY A 309 8.23 20.74 5.51
C GLY A 309 7.56 20.62 4.15
N TRP A 310 6.38 21.22 4.02
CA TRP A 310 5.68 21.36 2.74
C TRP A 310 5.17 22.78 2.54
N CYS A 311 5.28 23.28 1.31
CA CYS A 311 4.82 24.61 0.95
C CYS A 311 3.74 24.52 -0.12
N ASP A 312 2.64 25.25 0.06
CA ASP A 312 1.57 25.33 -0.93
C ASP A 312 1.86 26.34 -2.05
N ARG A 313 1.00 26.37 -3.06
CA ARG A 313 1.13 27.28 -4.21
C ARG A 313 1.04 28.77 -3.86
N ARG A 314 0.56 29.10 -2.66
CA ARG A 314 0.46 30.48 -2.15
C ARG A 314 1.59 30.77 -1.15
N CYS A 315 2.66 29.97 -1.18
CA CYS A 315 3.81 30.05 -0.30
C CYS A 315 3.48 29.89 1.20
N ARG A 316 2.35 29.27 1.55
CA ARG A 316 2.05 28.91 2.94
C ARG A 316 2.73 27.59 3.26
N SER A 317 3.53 27.60 4.31
CA SER A 317 4.33 26.43 4.69
C SER A 317 3.74 25.70 5.88
N TYR A 318 3.95 24.39 5.88
CA TYR A 318 3.44 23.46 6.87
C TYR A 318 4.53 22.48 7.29
N LEU A 319 4.48 22.05 8.54
CA LEU A 319 5.31 20.99 9.12
C LEU A 319 4.45 19.76 9.32
N GLY A 320 4.83 18.66 8.69
CA GLY A 320 4.21 17.36 8.91
C GLY A 320 4.99 16.56 9.95
N VAL A 321 4.30 15.98 10.93
CA VAL A 321 4.90 15.09 11.94
C VAL A 321 4.16 13.77 11.94
N THR A 322 4.84 12.69 11.55
CA THR A 322 4.28 11.32 11.51
C THR A 322 5.07 10.43 12.46
N CYS A 323 4.36 9.65 13.29
CA CYS A 323 4.97 8.66 14.17
C CYS A 323 4.95 7.27 13.53
N HIS A 324 5.99 6.48 13.83
CA HIS A 324 6.19 5.12 13.33
C HIS A 324 6.49 4.18 14.49
N PHE A 325 5.81 3.03 14.53
CA PHE A 325 5.99 2.00 15.55
C PHE A 325 5.61 0.63 14.99
N LEU A 326 5.95 -0.43 15.74
CA LEU A 326 5.49 -1.78 15.44
C LEU A 326 4.27 -2.11 16.30
N ASP A 327 3.22 -2.65 15.68
CA ASP A 327 2.04 -3.11 16.43
C ASP A 327 2.28 -4.47 17.12
N SER A 328 1.25 -4.96 17.83
CA SER A 328 1.29 -6.26 18.51
C SER A 328 1.53 -7.46 17.59
N LYS A 329 1.34 -7.29 16.27
CA LYS A 329 1.60 -8.31 15.24
C LYS A 329 2.95 -8.10 14.55
N MET A 330 3.81 -7.22 15.07
CA MET A 330 5.09 -6.84 14.49
C MET A 330 4.97 -6.22 13.10
N MET A 331 3.83 -5.61 12.78
CA MET A 331 3.62 -4.87 11.53
C MET A 331 3.96 -3.38 11.74
N PRO A 332 4.71 -2.75 10.81
CA PRO A 332 4.93 -1.31 10.84
C PRO A 332 3.62 -0.54 10.71
N GLN A 333 3.44 0.45 11.58
CA GLN A 333 2.35 1.42 11.56
C GLN A 333 2.92 2.82 11.40
N ALA A 334 2.25 3.66 10.61
CA ALA A 334 2.62 5.05 10.38
C ALA A 334 1.38 5.94 10.49
N TYR A 335 1.32 6.81 11.50
CA TYR A 335 0.19 7.71 11.72
C TYR A 335 0.63 9.17 11.69
N LEU A 336 -0.08 9.99 10.91
CA LEU A 336 0.15 11.43 10.93
C LEU A 336 -0.37 11.98 12.26
N MET A 337 0.49 12.61 13.05
CA MET A 337 0.14 13.20 14.33
C MET A 337 -0.48 14.58 14.16
N ASP A 338 0.18 15.45 13.40
CA ASP A 338 -0.33 16.78 13.06
C ASP A 338 0.29 17.29 11.75
N PHE A 339 -0.40 18.26 11.15
CA PHE A 339 0.02 18.97 9.94
C PHE A 339 -0.02 20.47 10.23
N LEU A 340 1.02 20.98 10.86
CA LEU A 340 1.06 22.30 11.48
C LEU A 340 1.41 23.38 10.46
N ARG A 341 0.85 24.59 10.59
CA ARG A 341 1.23 25.72 9.74
C ARG A 341 2.40 26.48 10.38
N PHE A 342 3.41 26.83 9.60
CA PHE A 342 4.43 27.78 10.03
C PHE A 342 3.85 29.19 10.11
N ARG A 343 3.98 29.82 11.29
CA ARG A 343 3.60 31.23 11.52
C ARG A 343 4.81 32.16 11.63
N SER A 344 6.00 31.58 11.77
CA SER A 344 7.31 32.23 11.88
C SER A 344 8.25 31.72 10.77
N PRO A 345 9.41 32.36 10.55
CA PRO A 345 10.43 31.89 9.61
C PRO A 345 10.81 30.42 9.86
N HIS A 346 11.14 29.68 8.80
CA HIS A 346 11.43 28.24 8.88
C HIS A 346 12.87 27.96 9.38
N ASN A 347 13.20 28.51 10.55
CA ASN A 347 14.46 28.23 11.23
C ASN A 347 14.35 26.98 12.11
N GLY A 348 15.50 26.46 12.54
CA GLY A 348 15.57 25.23 13.34
C GLY A 348 14.76 25.30 14.63
N GLU A 349 14.79 26.44 15.33
CA GLU A 349 14.04 26.69 16.56
C GLU A 349 12.51 26.59 16.36
N SER A 350 11.98 27.19 15.29
CA SER A 350 10.55 27.10 14.98
C SER A 350 10.11 25.67 14.69
N ILE A 351 10.96 24.89 14.00
CA ILE A 351 10.71 23.46 13.73
C ILE A 351 10.71 22.68 15.04
N LEU A 352 11.73 22.89 15.89
CA LEU A 352 11.86 22.21 17.17
C LEU A 352 10.68 22.49 18.10
N ARG A 353 10.26 23.76 18.22
CA ARG A 353 9.09 24.16 19.02
C ARG A 353 7.81 23.48 18.53
N LEU A 354 7.53 23.54 17.23
CA LEU A 354 6.33 22.93 16.65
C LEU A 354 6.31 21.41 16.83
N THR A 355 7.46 20.74 16.68
CA THR A 355 7.58 19.31 16.98
C THR A 355 7.35 19.05 18.47
N GLY A 356 7.96 19.83 19.37
CA GLY A 356 7.78 19.74 20.81
C GLY A 356 6.31 19.88 21.25
N ASP A 357 5.57 20.83 20.67
CA ASP A 357 4.13 21.01 20.93
C ASP A 357 3.30 19.76 20.60
N VAL A 358 3.67 19.03 19.52
CA VAL A 358 3.03 17.76 19.17
C VAL A 358 3.36 16.70 20.21
N LEU A 359 4.63 16.56 20.58
CA LEU A 359 5.08 15.53 21.53
C LEU A 359 4.45 15.71 22.91
N ASN A 360 4.34 16.96 23.38
CA ASN A 360 3.69 17.30 24.64
C ASN A 360 2.19 16.99 24.59
N ARG A 361 1.51 17.32 23.50
CA ARG A 361 0.07 17.04 23.33
C ARG A 361 -0.26 15.55 23.39
N PHE A 362 0.62 14.71 22.86
CA PHE A 362 0.46 13.26 22.86
C PHE A 362 1.12 12.58 24.07
N ASN A 363 1.85 13.31 24.90
CA ASN A 363 2.63 12.79 26.04
C ASN A 363 3.58 11.64 25.64
N ILE A 364 4.33 11.83 24.56
CA ILE A 364 5.22 10.79 23.99
C ILE A 364 6.68 11.22 23.91
N LYS A 365 7.06 12.37 24.50
CA LYS A 365 8.41 12.93 24.39
C LYS A 365 9.51 11.91 24.76
N GLU A 366 9.30 11.14 25.82
CA GLU A 366 10.23 10.12 26.33
C GLU A 366 10.25 8.84 25.50
N LYS A 367 9.22 8.60 24.67
CA LYS A 367 9.09 7.40 23.83
C LYS A 367 9.78 7.55 22.47
N VAL A 368 10.17 8.77 22.09
CA VAL A 368 10.80 9.03 20.80
C VAL A 368 12.22 8.50 20.80
N PHE A 369 12.49 7.48 19.98
CA PHE A 369 13.81 6.89 19.83
C PHE A 369 14.70 7.66 18.83
N LYS A 370 14.18 7.93 17.63
CA LYS A 370 14.90 8.66 16.57
C LYS A 370 13.95 9.55 15.77
N ILE A 371 14.50 10.61 15.17
CA ILE A 371 13.81 11.46 14.21
C ILE A 371 14.50 11.38 12.85
N ILE A 372 13.72 11.14 11.81
CA ILE A 372 14.16 11.07 10.42
C ILE A 372 13.72 12.33 9.69
N THR A 373 14.67 13.08 9.14
CA THR A 373 14.41 14.29 8.34
C THR A 373 15.22 14.28 7.05
N ASP A 374 14.92 15.20 6.14
CA ASP A 374 15.85 15.50 5.04
C ASP A 374 17.12 16.18 5.57
N ASN A 375 18.07 16.44 4.67
CA ASN A 375 19.34 17.09 4.99
C ASN A 375 19.30 18.61 4.77
N ALA A 376 18.12 19.23 4.81
CA ALA A 376 18.05 20.70 4.79
C ALA A 376 18.72 21.26 6.04
N SER A 377 19.46 22.38 5.90
CA SER A 377 20.19 23.01 7.00
C SER A 377 19.28 23.36 8.19
N SER A 378 18.06 23.83 7.91
CA SER A 378 17.06 24.12 8.96
C SER A 378 16.64 22.88 9.74
N MET A 379 16.48 21.72 9.08
CA MET A 379 16.13 20.44 9.72
C MET A 379 17.31 19.87 10.51
N ILE A 380 18.53 20.00 9.99
CA ILE A 380 19.74 19.60 10.72
C ILE A 380 19.88 20.45 11.99
N ASN A 381 19.79 21.77 11.86
CA ASN A 381 19.91 22.70 12.99
C ASN A 381 18.78 22.51 14.02
N ALA A 382 17.55 22.21 13.58
CA ALA A 382 16.42 21.98 14.48
C ALA A 382 16.69 20.87 15.50
N TYR A 383 17.41 19.84 15.10
CA TYR A 383 17.65 18.66 15.93
C TYR A 383 19.13 18.51 16.29
N LYS A 384 19.96 19.56 16.13
CA LYS A 384 21.41 19.55 16.44
C LYS A 384 21.72 19.42 17.93
N PHE A 385 20.81 19.83 18.81
CA PHE A 385 20.97 19.68 20.26
C PHE A 385 19.98 18.68 20.89
N GLY A 386 19.32 17.86 20.05
CA GLY A 386 18.26 16.95 20.48
C GLY A 386 16.91 17.63 20.75
N LEU A 387 15.93 16.87 21.26
CA LEU A 387 14.61 17.37 21.69
C LEU A 387 14.61 17.97 23.11
N PHE A 388 15.77 17.96 23.77
CA PHE A 388 15.92 18.13 25.22
C PHE A 388 16.94 19.21 25.51
N THR A 389 16.55 20.47 25.35
CA THR A 389 17.21 21.57 26.05
C THR A 389 16.39 21.83 27.32
N ASP A 390 16.95 21.44 28.46
CA ASP A 390 16.49 21.87 29.78
C ASP A 390 16.86 23.35 29.95
N GLU A 391 16.14 24.23 29.28
CA GLU A 391 16.13 25.65 29.63
C GLU A 391 14.70 26.00 30.02
N GLU A 392 14.58 26.30 31.31
CA GLU A 392 13.40 26.81 31.99
C GLU A 392 12.84 28.03 31.25
N ASP A 393 11.56 28.31 31.49
CA ASP A 393 10.81 29.45 31.01
C ASP A 393 11.52 30.81 31.21
N ASP A 394 12.46 31.18 30.34
CA ASP A 394 12.89 32.57 30.23
C ASP A 394 11.91 33.29 29.30
N VAL A 395 11.00 34.00 29.96
CA VAL A 395 10.14 35.05 29.39
C VAL A 395 11.02 36.07 28.66
N PHE A 396 11.26 35.85 27.38
CA PHE A 396 11.77 36.90 26.51
C PHE A 396 10.63 37.88 26.23
N ASP A 397 10.72 39.03 26.91
CA ASP A 397 9.84 40.18 26.83
C ASP A 397 9.61 40.60 25.37
N TYR A 398 8.44 40.28 24.83
CA TYR A 398 7.98 40.85 23.57
C TYR A 398 7.60 42.30 23.84
N GLN A 399 8.56 43.21 23.68
CA GLN A 399 8.23 44.62 23.48
C GLN A 399 7.36 44.73 22.22
N THR A 400 6.07 44.90 22.50
CA THR A 400 5.05 45.39 21.58
C THR A 400 5.55 46.63 20.87
N HIS A 401 5.75 46.54 19.56
CA HIS A 401 5.68 47.71 18.69
C HIS A 401 4.34 47.72 17.94
N PRO A 402 3.74 48.92 17.77
CA PRO A 402 2.31 49.09 17.89
C PRO A 402 1.57 48.74 16.60
N MET A 403 0.35 48.25 16.78
CA MET A 403 -0.71 48.24 15.77
C MET A 403 -0.82 49.61 15.11
N SER A 404 -0.41 49.72 13.84
CA SER A 404 -0.91 50.78 12.96
C SER A 404 -2.23 50.31 12.35
N ASN A 405 -3.31 50.87 12.90
CA ASN A 405 -4.62 50.91 12.29
C ASN A 405 -4.55 51.51 10.88
N THR A 406 -4.90 50.74 9.87
CA THR A 406 -5.62 51.27 8.70
C THR A 406 -6.79 50.34 8.38
N ASN A 407 -7.99 50.79 8.77
CA ASN A 407 -9.23 50.36 8.15
C ASN A 407 -9.21 50.75 6.68
N SER A 408 -9.30 49.77 5.77
CA SER A 408 -9.91 49.99 4.46
C SER A 408 -10.52 48.68 3.96
N SER A 409 -11.84 48.61 4.07
CA SER A 409 -12.73 47.80 3.25
C SER A 409 -12.53 48.16 1.77
N LEU A 410 -12.09 47.21 0.96
CA LEU A 410 -12.21 47.13 -0.51
C LEU A 410 -12.05 45.64 -0.84
N ASP A 411 -13.14 44.91 -1.05
CA ASP A 411 -13.85 44.68 -2.33
C ASP A 411 -12.97 44.11 -3.45
N ASP A 412 -13.45 42.97 -3.94
CA ASP A 412 -13.36 42.42 -5.29
C ASP A 412 -12.31 43.01 -6.24
N CYS A 413 -11.33 42.18 -6.60
CA CYS A 413 -10.84 42.16 -7.98
C CYS A 413 -10.42 40.74 -8.37
N ASP A 414 -11.17 40.25 -9.35
CA ASP A 414 -10.77 39.21 -10.29
C ASP A 414 -9.38 39.49 -10.85
N ASP A 415 -8.57 38.45 -11.01
CA ASP A 415 -7.68 38.34 -12.16
C ASP A 415 -7.33 36.87 -12.40
N ASP A 416 -7.89 36.37 -13.50
CA ASP A 416 -7.52 35.11 -14.15
C ASP A 416 -6.07 35.22 -14.63
N ILE A 417 -5.14 34.56 -13.95
CA ILE A 417 -3.80 34.31 -14.48
C ILE A 417 -3.62 32.79 -14.63
N GLN A 418 -3.75 32.34 -15.87
CA GLN A 418 -3.20 31.05 -16.31
C GLN A 418 -1.67 31.11 -16.19
N MET A 419 -1.12 30.36 -15.23
CA MET A 419 0.30 30.03 -15.21
C MET A 419 0.47 28.52 -15.12
N ASP A 420 0.61 27.92 -16.29
CA ASP A 420 1.20 26.61 -16.47
C ASP A 420 2.72 26.70 -16.33
N ASN A 421 3.27 25.68 -15.66
CA ASN A 421 4.68 25.48 -15.31
C ASN A 421 5.23 26.43 -14.24
N PHE A 422 5.47 25.90 -13.03
CA PHE A 422 6.63 26.36 -12.27
C PHE A 422 7.34 25.23 -11.53
N GLN A 423 8.66 25.29 -11.68
CA GLN A 423 9.69 24.56 -10.95
C GLN A 423 9.52 24.77 -9.44
N MET A 424 9.89 23.74 -8.69
CA MET A 424 10.25 23.86 -7.28
C MET A 424 11.35 24.93 -7.20
N MET A 425 11.03 26.03 -6.53
CA MET A 425 11.92 27.17 -6.39
C MET A 425 13.02 26.75 -5.40
N ASP A 426 14.23 26.51 -5.93
CA ASP A 426 15.45 26.40 -5.12
C ASP A 426 15.64 27.74 -4.41
N VAL A 427 15.30 27.78 -3.12
CA VAL A 427 15.60 28.94 -2.30
C VAL A 427 17.08 28.84 -1.92
N ARG A 428 17.92 29.57 -2.67
CA ARG A 428 19.31 29.83 -2.29
C ARG A 428 19.28 30.63 -0.99
N TYR A 429 19.78 30.07 0.10
CA TYR A 429 20.18 30.83 1.28
C TYR A 429 21.68 30.70 1.47
N ALA A 430 22.25 31.84 1.86
CA ALA A 430 23.66 32.15 1.86
C ALA A 430 24.49 31.15 2.67
N ASP A 431 25.68 30.88 2.12
CA ASP A 431 26.83 30.35 2.83
C ASP A 431 27.15 31.24 4.06
N ASP A 432 27.87 30.66 5.01
CA ASP A 432 28.47 31.28 6.21
C ASP A 432 27.72 31.06 7.54
N VAL A 433 27.91 29.88 8.16
CA VAL A 433 28.14 29.77 9.62
C VAL A 433 29.13 28.62 9.86
N GLU A 434 30.14 28.93 10.67
CA GLU A 434 31.31 28.11 11.00
C GLU A 434 30.97 26.71 11.54
N ASP A 435 31.73 25.73 11.05
CA ASP A 435 31.76 24.34 11.48
C ASP A 435 32.31 24.23 12.91
N ASP A 436 31.45 24.06 13.92
CA ASP A 436 31.84 23.36 15.13
C ASP A 436 30.65 22.64 15.81
N GLU A 437 30.99 21.55 16.48
CA GLU A 437 30.21 20.71 17.40
C GLU A 437 29.25 19.65 16.82
N SER A 438 29.55 18.41 17.22
CA SER A 438 28.99 17.09 16.90
C SER A 438 27.48 17.04 16.62
N LEU A 439 27.09 16.32 15.55
CA LEU A 439 25.70 15.97 15.27
C LEU A 439 25.18 15.02 16.38
N PRO A 440 24.01 15.25 16.97
CA PRO A 440 23.52 14.42 18.04
C PRO A 440 23.02 13.09 17.48
N THR A 441 23.24 12.04 18.27
CA THR A 441 22.86 10.65 18.00
C THR A 441 21.36 10.42 17.80
N PHE A 442 20.52 11.44 17.90
CA PHE A 442 19.05 11.35 17.88
C PHE A 442 18.44 11.53 16.48
N ARG A 443 19.11 12.28 15.59
CA ARG A 443 18.63 12.56 14.23
C ARG A 443 19.24 11.59 13.22
N LEU A 444 18.41 11.02 12.36
CA LEU A 444 18.83 10.23 11.19
C LEU A 444 18.52 10.96 9.88
N SER A 445 19.48 10.92 8.96
CA SER A 445 19.32 11.47 7.61
C SER A 445 18.44 10.57 6.74
N CYS A 446 17.55 11.15 5.94
CA CYS A 446 16.71 10.40 5.01
C CYS A 446 17.54 9.68 3.93
N PHE A 447 17.50 8.34 3.94
CA PHE A 447 18.21 7.48 2.98
C PHE A 447 17.84 7.80 1.53
N LEU A 448 16.55 7.96 1.23
CA LEU A 448 16.08 8.22 -0.12
C LEU A 448 16.45 9.60 -0.64
N HIS A 449 16.48 10.60 0.24
CA HIS A 449 16.97 11.92 -0.12
C HIS A 449 18.46 11.82 -0.48
N SER A 450 19.29 11.17 0.35
CA SER A 450 20.70 10.95 0.04
C SER A 450 20.92 10.15 -1.25
N LEU A 451 20.09 9.14 -1.52
CA LEU A 451 20.15 8.35 -2.76
C LEU A 451 19.75 9.17 -4.00
N GLN A 452 18.72 10.03 -3.87
CA GLN A 452 18.33 11.00 -4.89
C GLN A 452 19.48 11.97 -5.20
N LEU A 453 20.21 12.42 -4.16
CA LEU A 453 21.40 13.24 -4.34
C LEU A 453 22.54 12.45 -5.03
N CYS A 454 22.77 11.19 -4.68
CA CYS A 454 23.75 10.34 -5.37
C CYS A 454 23.53 10.28 -6.88
N VAL A 455 22.29 9.98 -7.29
CA VAL A 455 21.96 9.89 -8.73
C VAL A 455 22.05 11.25 -9.39
N ARG A 456 21.64 12.33 -8.72
CA ARG A 456 21.77 13.70 -9.22
C ARG A 456 23.23 14.05 -9.49
N ASP A 457 24.12 13.81 -8.51
CA ASP A 457 25.55 14.09 -8.63
C ASP A 457 26.17 13.26 -9.79
N GLY A 458 25.76 12.00 -9.94
CA GLY A 458 26.18 11.14 -11.04
C GLY A 458 25.74 11.66 -12.41
N MET A 459 24.47 12.04 -12.56
CA MET A 459 23.88 12.50 -13.81
C MET A 459 24.39 13.89 -14.24
N GLN A 460 24.62 14.81 -13.30
CA GLN A 460 25.16 16.14 -13.59
C GLN A 460 26.60 16.09 -14.11
N ASN A 461 27.42 15.17 -13.58
CA ASN A 461 28.84 15.06 -13.91
C ASN A 461 29.14 14.14 -15.11
N ALA A 462 28.11 13.63 -15.79
CA ALA A 462 28.22 12.80 -16.99
C ALA A 462 27.73 13.58 -18.23
N SER A 463 28.65 14.27 -18.92
CA SER A 463 28.31 15.22 -19.99
C SER A 463 27.61 14.61 -21.21
N TYR A 464 27.86 13.34 -21.54
CA TYR A 464 27.28 12.68 -22.71
C TYR A 464 25.87 12.12 -22.45
N THR A 465 25.59 11.64 -21.23
CA THR A 465 24.26 11.15 -20.83
C THR A 465 23.25 12.29 -20.76
N SER A 466 23.68 13.47 -20.30
CA SER A 466 22.85 14.67 -20.21
C SER A 466 22.26 15.09 -21.57
N LYS A 467 23.08 15.09 -22.64
CA LYS A 467 22.63 15.45 -24.00
C LYS A 467 21.53 14.52 -24.53
N VAL A 468 21.67 13.22 -24.29
CA VAL A 468 20.67 12.21 -24.73
C VAL A 468 19.39 12.32 -23.90
N LEU A 469 19.52 12.59 -22.60
CA LEU A 469 18.38 12.83 -21.72
C LEU A 469 17.58 14.08 -22.13
N ASP A 470 18.25 15.15 -22.57
CA ASP A 470 17.58 16.34 -23.07
C ASP A 470 16.74 16.05 -24.32
N LYS A 471 17.23 15.21 -25.25
CA LYS A 471 16.41 14.73 -26.38
C LYS A 471 15.14 14.04 -25.89
N CYS A 472 15.25 13.18 -24.87
CA CYS A 472 14.10 12.47 -24.28
C CYS A 472 13.10 13.46 -23.64
N ARG A 473 13.59 14.48 -22.93
CA ARG A 473 12.76 15.51 -22.30
C ARG A 473 12.01 16.36 -23.33
N ILE A 474 12.64 16.70 -24.45
CA ILE A 474 11.97 17.43 -25.53
C ILE A 474 10.88 16.53 -26.15
N LEU A 475 11.16 15.24 -26.40
CA LEU A 475 10.16 14.29 -26.88
C LEU A 475 8.96 14.19 -25.92
N SER A 476 9.19 14.07 -24.61
CA SER A 476 8.14 14.08 -23.59
C SER A 476 7.29 15.35 -23.67
N LYS A 477 7.92 16.53 -23.71
CA LYS A 477 7.21 17.82 -23.83
C LYS A 477 6.34 17.90 -25.09
N LEU A 478 6.83 17.41 -26.23
CA LEU A 478 6.10 17.44 -27.49
C LEU A 478 4.94 16.43 -27.50
N SER A 479 5.15 15.25 -26.94
CA SER A 479 4.11 14.21 -26.86
C SER A 479 2.86 14.64 -26.10
N HIS A 480 3.01 15.48 -25.08
CA HIS A 480 1.88 16.01 -24.30
C HIS A 480 1.27 17.30 -24.88
N LYS A 481 1.89 17.90 -25.91
CA LYS A 481 1.39 19.12 -26.56
C LYS A 481 0.76 18.89 -27.92
N SER A 482 1.21 17.86 -28.65
CA SER A 482 0.75 17.59 -30.02
C SER A 482 -0.26 16.45 -30.04
N SER A 483 -1.49 16.73 -30.49
CA SER A 483 -2.53 15.71 -30.68
C SER A 483 -2.10 14.61 -31.65
N LYS A 484 -1.41 14.96 -32.74
CA LYS A 484 -0.88 13.99 -33.73
C LYS A 484 0.04 12.94 -33.10
N ILE A 485 0.86 13.34 -32.13
CA ILE A 485 1.79 12.44 -31.45
C ILE A 485 1.05 11.60 -30.40
N ALA A 486 0.10 12.20 -29.68
CA ALA A 486 -0.76 11.48 -28.75
C ALA A 486 -1.55 10.38 -29.47
N ASP A 487 -2.17 10.69 -30.62
CA ASP A 487 -2.91 9.72 -31.43
C ASP A 487 -2.01 8.58 -31.93
N ALA A 488 -0.78 8.88 -32.36
CA ALA A 488 0.18 7.87 -32.81
C ALA A 488 0.65 6.94 -31.66
N LEU A 489 0.82 7.49 -30.46
CA LEU A 489 1.15 6.73 -29.25
C LEU A 489 -0.02 5.85 -28.80
N ASP A 490 -1.25 6.36 -28.87
CA ASP A 490 -2.47 5.61 -28.53
C ASP A 490 -2.70 4.43 -29.49
N GLN A 491 -2.43 4.61 -30.79
CA GLN A 491 -2.47 3.51 -31.77
C GLN A 491 -1.51 2.37 -31.46
N LEU A 492 -0.36 2.69 -30.84
CA LEU A 492 0.63 1.70 -30.41
C LEU A 492 0.35 1.15 -29.00
N ASN A 493 -0.69 1.64 -28.33
CA ASN A 493 -0.99 1.37 -26.92
C ASN A 493 0.24 1.67 -26.02
N LYS A 494 0.92 2.80 -26.28
CA LYS A 494 2.11 3.27 -25.55
C LYS A 494 1.85 4.67 -25.00
N SER A 495 2.52 5.02 -23.90
CA SER A 495 2.47 6.36 -23.32
C SER A 495 3.87 6.82 -22.93
N ILE A 496 4.21 8.06 -23.25
CA ILE A 496 5.47 8.68 -22.80
C ILE A 496 5.21 9.35 -21.45
N THR A 497 6.11 9.10 -20.49
CA THR A 497 5.97 9.66 -19.14
C THR A 497 6.29 11.16 -19.13
N LYS A 498 5.48 11.96 -18.43
CA LYS A 498 5.78 13.38 -18.20
C LYS A 498 6.94 13.51 -17.22
N THR A 499 7.92 14.36 -17.52
CA THR A 499 9.07 14.56 -16.63
C THR A 499 8.74 15.52 -15.49
N ASN A 500 9.33 15.24 -14.33
CA ASN A 500 9.42 16.17 -13.22
C ASN A 500 10.90 16.41 -12.92
N VAL A 501 11.38 17.62 -13.24
CA VAL A 501 12.81 17.99 -13.20
C VAL A 501 13.42 17.79 -11.80
N THR A 502 12.61 17.74 -10.74
CA THR A 502 13.09 17.65 -9.36
C THR A 502 13.42 16.23 -8.89
N ARG A 503 12.96 15.17 -9.60
CA ARG A 503 13.15 13.77 -9.19
C ARG A 503 13.65 12.91 -10.34
N TRP A 504 14.79 12.24 -10.13
CA TRP A 504 15.44 11.42 -11.17
C TRP A 504 14.59 10.20 -11.55
N ASN A 505 13.74 9.70 -10.65
CA ASN A 505 12.78 8.63 -10.92
C ASN A 505 11.90 8.91 -12.15
N SER A 506 11.54 10.18 -12.39
CA SER A 506 10.72 10.56 -13.55
C SER A 506 11.52 10.48 -14.86
N ASP A 507 12.81 10.83 -14.82
CA ASP A 507 13.71 10.67 -15.95
C ASP A 507 13.96 9.17 -16.24
N TYR A 508 14.13 8.32 -15.21
CA TYR A 508 14.22 6.87 -15.37
C TYR A 508 12.96 6.29 -16.05
N MET A 509 11.77 6.66 -15.57
CA MET A 509 10.49 6.20 -16.16
C MET A 509 10.29 6.73 -17.58
N LEU A 510 10.73 7.96 -17.86
CA LEU A 510 10.73 8.50 -19.22
C LEU A 510 11.59 7.64 -20.14
N ILE A 511 12.84 7.38 -19.78
CA ILE A 511 13.75 6.58 -20.60
C ILE A 511 13.16 5.18 -20.84
N LYS A 512 12.66 4.53 -19.79
CA LYS A 512 12.03 3.21 -19.88
C LYS A 512 10.81 3.22 -20.81
N SER A 513 9.99 4.28 -20.76
CA SER A 513 8.84 4.44 -21.66
C SER A 513 9.27 4.60 -23.12
N ILE A 514 10.34 5.37 -23.39
CA ILE A 514 10.88 5.56 -24.74
C ILE A 514 11.46 4.26 -25.29
N LEU A 515 12.27 3.54 -24.51
CA LEU A 515 12.85 2.26 -24.95
C LEU A 515 11.79 1.18 -25.19
N SER A 516 10.59 1.33 -24.62
CA SER A 516 9.47 0.42 -24.87
C SER A 516 8.76 0.64 -26.20
N ILE A 517 9.00 1.79 -26.84
CA ILE A 517 8.51 2.15 -28.18
C ILE A 517 9.60 1.67 -29.14
N GLY A 518 9.31 0.62 -29.92
CA GLY A 518 10.30 0.00 -30.80
C GLY A 518 10.97 1.02 -31.71
N LYS A 519 12.22 0.77 -32.10
CA LYS A 519 13.05 1.75 -32.84
C LYS A 519 12.34 2.33 -34.08
N ASN A 520 11.68 1.47 -34.88
CA ASN A 520 10.99 1.89 -36.10
C ASN A 520 9.77 2.78 -35.80
N ASP A 521 9.05 2.48 -34.72
CA ASP A 521 7.90 3.26 -34.27
C ASP A 521 8.35 4.60 -33.70
N LEU A 522 9.47 4.61 -32.96
CA LEU A 522 10.08 5.82 -32.46
C LEU A 522 10.54 6.74 -33.61
N GLU A 523 11.16 6.20 -34.65
CA GLU A 523 11.53 6.96 -35.86
C GLU A 523 10.30 7.53 -36.57
N SER A 524 9.21 6.77 -36.64
CA SER A 524 7.94 7.20 -37.23
C SER A 524 7.32 8.36 -36.43
N ILE A 525 7.25 8.25 -35.10
CA ILE A 525 6.77 9.31 -34.20
C ILE A 525 7.64 10.55 -34.31
N VAL A 526 8.96 10.37 -34.38
CA VAL A 526 9.91 11.48 -34.50
C VAL A 526 9.79 12.19 -35.85
N THR A 527 9.44 11.48 -36.92
CA THR A 527 9.22 12.06 -38.25
C THR A 527 7.96 12.93 -38.30
N LEU A 528 6.95 12.64 -37.47
CA LEU A 528 5.77 13.51 -37.30
C LEU A 528 6.11 14.85 -36.62
N MET A 529 7.27 14.95 -35.96
CA MET A 529 7.78 16.18 -35.40
C MET A 529 8.63 16.89 -36.45
N GLU A 530 8.11 17.97 -37.04
CA GLU A 530 8.85 18.77 -38.03
C GLU A 530 10.22 19.23 -37.45
N ASN A 531 11.28 18.51 -37.82
CA ASN A 531 12.72 18.85 -37.75
C ASN A 531 13.37 19.24 -36.39
N SER A 532 13.20 18.50 -35.29
CA SER A 532 13.98 18.86 -34.07
C SER A 532 14.78 17.77 -33.35
N ILE A 533 14.56 16.47 -33.58
CA ILE A 533 15.29 15.43 -32.84
C ILE A 533 15.52 14.20 -33.71
N LYS A 534 16.71 13.58 -33.62
CA LYS A 534 16.96 12.23 -34.12
C LYS A 534 17.69 11.43 -33.04
N PHE A 535 17.23 10.20 -32.82
CA PHE A 535 17.90 9.22 -31.96
C PHE A 535 18.80 8.36 -32.84
N SER A 536 20.11 8.46 -32.62
CA SER A 536 21.11 7.58 -33.22
C SER A 536 21.13 6.21 -32.51
N ASN A 537 21.74 5.19 -33.13
CA ASN A 537 21.95 3.91 -32.45
C ASN A 537 22.74 4.07 -31.15
N ASN A 538 23.73 4.98 -31.12
CA ASN A 538 24.50 5.29 -29.93
C ASN A 538 23.59 5.89 -28.84
N ASP A 539 22.65 6.77 -29.20
CA ASP A 539 21.70 7.34 -28.24
C ASP A 539 20.87 6.22 -27.56
N ILE A 540 20.35 5.27 -28.34
CA ILE A 540 19.58 4.13 -27.79
C ILE A 540 20.46 3.24 -26.89
N MET A 541 21.71 2.98 -27.27
CA MET A 541 22.64 2.23 -26.42
C MET A 541 22.95 2.95 -25.11
N ILE A 542 23.14 4.27 -25.15
CA ILE A 542 23.36 5.10 -23.95
C ILE A 542 22.14 5.06 -23.04
N LEU A 543 20.93 5.16 -23.60
CA LEU A 543 19.70 5.06 -22.82
C LEU A 543 19.56 3.69 -22.15
N GLN A 544 19.92 2.61 -22.86
CA GLN A 544 19.92 1.27 -22.28
C GLN A 544 20.93 1.15 -21.14
N GLU A 545 22.16 1.63 -21.31
CA GLU A 545 23.17 1.63 -20.25
C GLU A 545 22.72 2.46 -19.03
N ILE A 546 22.07 3.61 -19.23
CA ILE A 546 21.52 4.41 -18.12
C ILE A 546 20.46 3.61 -17.35
N ILE A 547 19.58 2.87 -18.03
CA ILE A 547 18.60 2.00 -17.37
C ILE A 547 19.30 0.89 -16.60
N ASP A 548 20.25 0.20 -17.21
CA ASP A 548 20.97 -0.90 -16.57
C ASP A 548 21.72 -0.44 -15.31
N ILE A 549 22.28 0.78 -15.32
CA ILE A 549 22.99 1.40 -14.18
C ILE A 549 22.01 1.85 -13.08
N LEU A 550 20.87 2.46 -13.45
CA LEU A 550 19.96 3.10 -12.49
C LEU A 550 18.80 2.20 -12.02
N GLU A 551 18.56 1.05 -12.66
CA GLU A 551 17.48 0.14 -12.29
C GLU A 551 17.56 -0.31 -10.82
N PRO A 552 18.73 -0.72 -10.27
CA PRO A 552 18.80 -1.05 -8.85
C PRO A 552 18.54 0.13 -7.92
N PHE A 553 18.97 1.34 -8.30
CA PHE A 553 18.65 2.56 -7.53
C PHE A 553 17.13 2.78 -7.49
N TYR A 554 16.43 2.50 -8.59
CA TYR A 554 15.00 2.72 -8.72
C TYR A 554 14.24 1.69 -7.87
N ASP A 555 14.59 0.42 -7.99
CA ASP A 555 14.00 -0.67 -7.22
C ASP A 555 14.19 -0.49 -5.72
N ILE A 556 15.38 -0.08 -5.29
CA ILE A 556 15.66 0.27 -3.89
C ILE A 556 14.83 1.47 -3.45
N SER A 557 14.74 2.50 -4.29
CA SER A 557 13.95 3.69 -3.99
C SER A 557 12.48 3.35 -3.73
N ILE A 558 11.87 2.51 -4.58
CA ILE A 558 10.48 2.08 -4.42
C ILE A 558 10.29 1.24 -3.14
N LYS A 559 11.20 0.29 -2.87
CA LYS A 559 11.07 -0.60 -1.71
C LYS A 559 11.24 0.15 -0.39
N CYS A 560 12.18 1.08 -0.30
CA CYS A 560 12.39 1.89 0.92
C CYS A 560 11.32 2.97 1.15
N GLN A 561 10.36 3.16 0.23
CA GLN A 561 9.17 4.02 0.43
C GLN A 561 7.97 3.27 1.04
N SER A 562 8.06 1.94 1.13
CA SER A 562 6.99 1.09 1.62
C SER A 562 6.73 1.30 3.11
N GLU A 563 5.46 1.37 3.48
CA GLU A 563 4.99 1.43 4.89
C GLU A 563 4.70 0.06 5.48
N LYS A 564 4.79 -1.00 4.68
CA LYS A 564 4.38 -2.36 5.09
C LYS A 564 5.54 -3.23 5.56
N ILE A 565 6.76 -2.73 5.46
CA ILE A 565 7.99 -3.46 5.78
C ILE A 565 8.89 -2.57 6.63
N VAL A 566 9.78 -3.19 7.40
CA VAL A 566 10.80 -2.48 8.17
C VAL A 566 11.84 -1.95 7.21
N THR A 567 11.82 -0.64 6.92
CA THR A 567 12.64 -0.08 5.85
C THR A 567 14.10 0.14 6.28
N ALA A 568 14.39 0.36 7.57
CA ALA A 568 15.76 0.48 8.06
C ALA A 568 16.62 -0.77 7.78
N SER A 569 16.04 -1.98 7.79
CA SER A 569 16.78 -3.21 7.50
C SER A 569 17.27 -3.30 6.06
N LEU A 570 16.67 -2.53 5.14
CA LEU A 570 17.04 -2.50 3.73
C LEU A 570 18.28 -1.64 3.46
N VAL A 571 18.64 -0.71 4.36
CA VAL A 571 19.67 0.31 4.08
C VAL A 571 21.04 -0.31 3.80
N VAL A 572 21.56 -1.16 4.70
CA VAL A 572 22.87 -1.80 4.51
C VAL A 572 22.88 -2.74 3.30
N PRO A 573 21.92 -3.69 3.15
CA PRO A 573 21.85 -4.54 1.97
C PRO A 573 21.73 -3.74 0.66
N ALA A 574 20.99 -2.63 0.66
CA ALA A 574 20.86 -1.76 -0.50
C ALA A 574 22.19 -1.14 -0.91
N ILE A 575 22.93 -0.53 0.03
CA ILE A 575 24.24 0.08 -0.26
C ILE A 575 25.23 -0.98 -0.76
N VAL A 576 25.28 -2.14 -0.10
CA VAL A 576 26.13 -3.26 -0.53
C VAL A 576 25.78 -3.70 -1.95
N HIS A 577 24.49 -3.85 -2.25
CA HIS A 577 24.03 -4.23 -3.57
C HIS A 577 24.42 -3.21 -4.64
N LEU A 578 24.23 -1.91 -4.37
CA LEU A 578 24.61 -0.84 -5.29
C LEU A 578 26.12 -0.81 -5.55
N MET A 579 26.94 -0.97 -4.51
CA MET A 579 28.40 -1.02 -4.65
C MET A 579 28.85 -2.20 -5.53
N VAL A 580 28.29 -3.39 -5.29
CA VAL A 580 28.59 -4.59 -6.07
C VAL A 580 28.11 -4.44 -7.51
N HIS A 581 26.89 -3.94 -7.71
CA HIS A 581 26.31 -3.70 -9.03
C HIS A 581 27.17 -2.74 -9.86
N LEU A 582 27.53 -1.58 -9.31
CA LEU A 582 28.38 -0.61 -10.00
C LEU A 582 29.79 -1.13 -10.27
N ARG A 583 30.36 -1.92 -9.34
CA ARG A 583 31.67 -2.57 -9.54
C ARG A 583 31.62 -3.55 -10.71
N ASP A 584 30.62 -4.43 -10.72
CA ASP A 584 30.50 -5.49 -11.72
C ASP A 584 30.09 -4.91 -13.10
N LEU A 585 29.31 -3.84 -13.14
CA LEU A 585 28.98 -3.12 -14.39
C LEU A 585 30.14 -2.36 -15.01
N LYS A 586 31.13 -1.93 -14.22
CA LYS A 586 32.24 -1.09 -14.69
C LYS A 586 33.01 -1.70 -15.87
N GLU A 587 33.05 -3.03 -15.95
CA GLU A 587 33.72 -3.77 -17.04
C GLU A 587 32.84 -3.99 -18.29
N HIS A 588 31.55 -3.70 -18.19
CA HIS A 588 30.55 -3.99 -19.23
C HIS A 588 29.96 -2.74 -19.90
N VAL A 589 30.06 -1.57 -19.26
CA VAL A 589 29.57 -0.31 -19.81
C VAL A 589 30.56 0.32 -20.79
N VAL A 590 30.07 0.81 -21.92
CA VAL A 590 30.89 1.46 -22.96
C VAL A 590 30.82 2.98 -22.83
N PHE A 591 29.63 3.54 -22.64
CA PHE A 591 29.41 4.98 -22.57
C PHE A 591 29.22 5.48 -21.12
N GLY A 592 28.66 4.63 -20.25
CA GLY A 592 28.31 4.93 -18.87
C GLY A 592 29.45 4.92 -17.86
N THR A 593 30.70 4.70 -18.27
CA THR A 593 31.85 4.54 -17.34
C THR A 593 32.03 5.74 -16.40
N LYS A 594 31.87 6.98 -16.91
CA LYS A 594 31.96 8.18 -16.08
C LYS A 594 30.80 8.26 -15.09
N LEU A 595 29.57 7.93 -15.52
CA LEU A 595 28.40 7.90 -14.65
C LEU A 595 28.60 6.88 -13.51
N VAL A 596 29.04 5.66 -13.82
CA VAL A 596 29.35 4.62 -12.82
C VAL A 596 30.39 5.11 -11.81
N GLN A 597 31.49 5.72 -12.27
CA GLN A 597 32.53 6.25 -11.38
C GLN A 597 32.01 7.36 -10.45
N GLN A 598 31.18 8.28 -10.97
CA GLN A 598 30.61 9.36 -10.16
C GLN A 598 29.57 8.84 -9.15
N LEU A 599 28.76 7.85 -9.53
CA LEU A 599 27.84 7.18 -8.60
C LEU A 599 28.61 6.45 -7.49
N GLN A 600 29.72 5.77 -7.81
CA GLN A 600 30.58 5.13 -6.82
C GLN A 600 31.13 6.14 -5.82
N LEU A 601 31.73 7.24 -6.30
CA LEU A 601 32.27 8.29 -5.43
C LEU A 601 31.18 8.93 -4.57
N SER A 602 30.00 9.21 -5.14
CA SER A 602 28.90 9.82 -4.39
C SER A 602 28.33 8.87 -3.33
N ILE A 603 28.27 7.55 -3.60
CA ILE A 603 27.91 6.56 -2.58
C ILE A 603 28.94 6.52 -1.45
N GLU A 604 30.24 6.50 -1.78
CA GLU A 604 31.31 6.48 -0.79
C GLU A 604 31.29 7.71 0.12
N GLN A 605 30.96 8.89 -0.41
CA GLN A 605 30.84 10.12 0.35
C GLN A 605 29.55 10.18 1.19
N ARG A 606 28.39 9.90 0.58
CA ARG A 606 27.08 10.10 1.22
C ARG A 606 26.68 8.99 2.18
N PHE A 607 27.35 7.84 2.11
CA PHE A 607 27.15 6.70 3.01
C PHE A 607 28.46 6.27 3.66
N ALA A 608 29.37 7.22 3.89
CA ALA A 608 30.73 6.97 4.39
C ALA A 608 30.74 6.09 5.65
N GLY A 609 29.84 6.30 6.61
CA GLY A 609 29.80 5.50 7.84
C GLY A 609 29.55 4.00 7.58
N ILE A 610 28.62 3.68 6.67
CA ILE A 610 28.35 2.29 6.26
C ILE A 610 29.55 1.75 5.46
N VAL A 611 30.05 2.51 4.50
CA VAL A 611 31.11 2.08 3.58
C VAL A 611 32.44 1.88 4.30
N ASN A 612 32.82 2.81 5.17
CA ASN A 612 34.05 2.78 5.96
C ASN A 612 34.03 1.61 6.94
N ARG A 613 32.90 1.34 7.60
CA ARG A 613 32.73 0.14 8.45
C ARG A 613 32.90 -1.15 7.65
N ILE A 614 32.26 -1.26 6.48
CA ILE A 614 32.40 -2.44 5.62
C ILE A 614 33.85 -2.63 5.15
N LYS A 615 34.53 -1.53 4.79
CA LYS A 615 35.92 -1.54 4.34
C LYS A 615 36.94 -1.66 5.48
N GLN A 616 36.51 -1.62 6.75
CA GLN A 616 37.37 -1.63 7.93
C GLN A 616 38.37 -0.45 7.93
N LEU A 617 37.89 0.71 7.47
CA LEU A 617 38.60 1.98 7.53
C LEU A 617 38.27 2.72 8.83
N ASN A 618 39.04 3.76 9.16
CA ASN A 618 38.70 4.66 10.26
C ASN A 618 37.35 5.31 9.97
N ILE A 619 36.48 5.29 10.98
CA ILE A 619 35.14 5.88 10.92
C ILE A 619 35.17 7.13 11.77
N GLU A 620 34.80 8.26 11.18
CA GLU A 620 34.66 9.51 11.92
C GLU A 620 33.28 9.59 12.57
N GLU A 621 33.16 10.28 13.70
CA GLU A 621 31.87 10.37 14.43
C GLU A 621 30.77 11.01 13.56
N ASN A 622 31.15 12.01 12.76
CA ASN A 622 30.27 12.74 11.85
C ASN A 622 30.08 12.06 10.48
N ASP A 623 30.61 10.85 10.27
CA ASP A 623 30.44 10.14 9.01
C ASP A 623 28.93 9.91 8.72
N PRO A 624 28.43 10.29 7.52
CA PRO A 624 27.05 10.05 7.15
C PRO A 624 26.65 8.57 7.27
N PHE A 625 25.49 8.30 7.85
CA PHE A 625 24.96 6.95 8.08
C PHE A 625 25.86 6.04 8.95
N ASN A 626 26.63 6.61 9.89
CA ASN A 626 27.43 5.83 10.86
C ASN A 626 26.59 5.14 11.96
N ASP A 627 25.32 5.52 12.15
CA ASP A 627 24.49 4.96 13.22
C ASP A 627 24.39 3.41 13.14
N SER A 628 24.63 2.74 14.27
CA SER A 628 24.64 1.27 14.36
C SER A 628 23.29 0.65 14.02
N VAL A 629 22.20 1.42 14.13
CA VAL A 629 20.83 0.97 13.88
C VAL A 629 20.67 0.34 12.50
N TYR A 630 21.38 0.82 11.47
CA TYR A 630 21.27 0.29 10.12
C TYR A 630 21.84 -1.13 10.00
N PHE A 631 22.96 -1.41 10.66
CA PHE A 631 23.57 -2.75 10.67
C PHE A 631 22.77 -3.71 11.56
N ILE A 632 22.31 -3.24 12.72
CA ILE A 632 21.49 -4.05 13.62
C ILE A 632 20.17 -4.41 12.92
N ALA A 633 19.47 -3.44 12.32
CA ALA A 633 18.23 -3.70 11.58
C ALA A 633 18.43 -4.69 10.43
N ALA A 634 19.52 -4.58 9.68
CA ALA A 634 19.83 -5.50 8.58
C ALA A 634 20.07 -6.93 9.05
N VAL A 635 20.70 -7.13 10.21
CA VAL A 635 20.94 -8.47 10.77
C VAL A 635 19.69 -9.04 11.43
N LEU A 636 18.90 -8.22 12.13
CA LEU A 636 17.66 -8.63 12.77
C LEU A 636 16.51 -8.87 11.77
N ASP A 637 16.70 -8.58 10.49
CA ASP A 637 15.79 -9.02 9.45
C ASP A 637 16.08 -10.49 9.07
N PRO A 638 15.12 -11.42 9.31
CA PRO A 638 15.32 -12.83 9.01
C PRO A 638 15.56 -13.12 7.52
N SER A 639 15.12 -12.22 6.64
CA SER A 639 15.32 -12.31 5.19
C SER A 639 16.78 -12.09 4.79
N PHE A 640 17.52 -11.29 5.57
CA PHE A 640 18.88 -10.85 5.25
C PHE A 640 19.94 -11.43 6.16
N LYS A 641 19.77 -11.39 7.49
CA LYS A 641 20.80 -11.77 8.47
C LYS A 641 22.18 -11.25 8.06
N PHE A 642 23.15 -12.15 7.83
CA PHE A 642 24.47 -11.83 7.27
C PHE A 642 24.63 -12.21 5.79
N PHE A 643 23.55 -12.55 5.08
CA PHE A 643 23.61 -13.01 3.68
C PHE A 643 24.09 -11.93 2.71
N TRP A 644 23.84 -10.65 3.01
CA TRP A 644 24.34 -9.52 2.23
C TRP A 644 25.89 -9.44 2.22
N LEU A 645 26.59 -10.00 3.22
CA LEU A 645 28.06 -10.10 3.21
C LEU A 645 28.58 -11.00 2.08
N ARG A 646 27.80 -12.02 1.69
CA ARG A 646 28.18 -12.93 0.59
C ARG A 646 28.35 -12.18 -0.74
N ASP A 647 27.64 -11.07 -0.91
CA ASP A 647 27.64 -10.30 -2.14
C ASP A 647 28.94 -9.45 -2.27
N LEU A 648 29.56 -9.06 -1.16
CA LEU A 648 30.80 -8.27 -1.15
C LEU A 648 32.04 -9.06 -1.60
N LYS A 649 32.05 -10.39 -1.44
CA LYS A 649 33.20 -11.28 -1.69
C LYS A 649 34.46 -10.85 -0.91
N LEU A 650 34.30 -10.50 0.37
CA LEU A 650 35.42 -10.14 1.24
C LEU A 650 36.33 -11.35 1.54
N PRO A 651 37.63 -11.12 1.83
CA PRO A 651 38.48 -12.15 2.42
C PRO A 651 37.89 -12.67 3.73
N ALA A 652 38.00 -13.98 4.01
CA ALA A 652 37.38 -14.62 5.17
C ALA A 652 37.70 -13.93 6.51
N ASN A 653 38.93 -13.44 6.69
CA ASN A 653 39.35 -12.70 7.89
C ASN A 653 38.66 -11.34 8.03
N ALA A 654 38.40 -10.65 6.91
CA ALA A 654 37.68 -9.38 6.92
C ALA A 654 36.19 -9.61 7.18
N GLU A 655 35.59 -10.62 6.54
CA GLU A 655 34.19 -11.00 6.76
C GLU A 655 33.91 -11.35 8.23
N ASN A 656 34.77 -12.17 8.86
CA ASN A 656 34.61 -12.56 10.26
C ASN A 656 34.74 -11.38 11.21
N ARG A 657 35.70 -10.47 10.98
CA ARG A 657 35.86 -9.25 11.79
C ARG A 657 34.63 -8.35 11.72
N LEU A 658 34.06 -8.18 10.53
CA LEU A 658 32.83 -7.37 10.36
C LEU A 658 31.62 -8.04 11.03
N LYS A 659 31.49 -9.37 10.95
CA LYS A 659 30.46 -10.11 11.69
C LYS A 659 30.58 -9.90 13.19
N GLN A 660 31.79 -10.02 13.73
CA GLN A 660 32.05 -9.81 15.15
C GLN A 660 31.76 -8.37 15.59
N ASP A 661 32.16 -7.38 14.80
CA ASP A 661 31.83 -5.96 15.05
C ASP A 661 30.31 -5.74 15.13
N VAL A 662 29.54 -6.23 14.14
CA VAL A 662 28.08 -6.07 14.14
C VAL A 662 27.40 -6.86 15.26
N ILE A 663 27.87 -8.07 15.58
CA ILE A 663 27.38 -8.83 16.74
C ILE A 663 27.63 -8.04 18.03
N GLN A 664 28.80 -7.42 18.17
CA GLN A 664 29.10 -6.60 19.34
C GLN A 664 28.17 -5.39 19.42
N LEU A 665 27.87 -4.72 18.30
CA LEU A 665 26.88 -3.63 18.27
C LEU A 665 25.49 -4.08 18.75
N ILE A 666 25.04 -5.26 18.33
CA ILE A 666 23.76 -5.83 18.76
C ILE A 666 23.79 -6.08 20.27
N LEU A 667 24.84 -6.74 20.76
CA LEU A 667 24.99 -7.05 22.17
C LEU A 667 25.11 -5.78 23.01
N ASP A 668 25.82 -4.76 22.55
CA ASP A 668 25.94 -3.48 23.24
C ASP A 668 24.58 -2.79 23.32
N GLU A 669 23.76 -2.85 22.27
CA GLU A 669 22.41 -2.27 22.27
C GLU A 669 21.45 -3.05 23.19
N MET A 670 21.47 -4.39 23.14
CA MET A 670 20.75 -5.23 24.10
C MET A 670 21.20 -4.92 25.53
N ASN A 671 22.48 -4.64 25.72
CA ASN A 671 23.06 -4.33 27.03
C ASN A 671 22.82 -2.90 27.51
N LYS A 672 22.48 -1.95 26.62
CA LYS A 672 22.02 -0.61 27.03
C LYS A 672 20.67 -0.70 27.72
N ASP A 673 19.77 -1.51 27.19
CA ASP A 673 18.49 -1.84 27.86
C ASP A 673 18.73 -2.68 29.13
N LEU A 674 19.75 -3.55 29.14
CA LEU A 674 20.18 -4.32 30.33
C LEU A 674 21.17 -3.59 31.24
N LYS A 675 21.46 -2.29 31.09
CA LYS A 675 22.26 -1.54 32.08
C LYS A 675 21.47 -1.19 33.35
N LEU A 676 20.32 -1.86 33.54
CA LEU A 676 19.73 -2.19 34.85
C LEU A 676 20.22 -3.52 35.47
N SER A 677 21.08 -4.30 34.81
CA SER A 677 21.70 -5.54 35.33
C SER A 677 22.85 -6.10 34.44
N SER A 678 24.07 -5.69 34.78
CA SER A 678 25.42 -6.29 34.63
C SER A 678 25.71 -7.55 33.76
N THR A 679 26.55 -7.31 32.71
CA THR A 679 27.87 -7.89 32.28
C THR A 679 28.18 -9.39 32.01
N LYS A 680 28.64 -9.62 30.75
CA LYS A 680 29.95 -10.19 30.25
C LYS A 680 30.09 -11.61 29.63
N LEU A 681 30.62 -11.61 28.38
CA LEU A 681 31.70 -12.42 27.72
C LEU A 681 31.41 -13.68 26.82
N PHE A 682 31.63 -13.49 25.48
CA PHE A 682 32.45 -14.19 24.44
C PHE A 682 32.37 -15.68 23.95
N ASP A 683 32.46 -15.76 22.59
CA ASP A 683 33.20 -16.65 21.63
C ASP A 683 32.78 -18.10 21.27
N LYS A 684 32.39 -18.33 19.99
CA LYS A 684 33.16 -19.16 19.00
C LYS A 684 32.62 -19.19 17.54
N ASN A 685 33.56 -19.44 16.62
CA ASN A 685 33.53 -19.35 15.14
C ASN A 685 32.64 -20.34 14.37
N ILE A 686 32.09 -19.90 13.22
CA ILE A 686 31.53 -20.78 12.17
C ILE A 686 31.99 -20.34 10.76
N SER A 687 32.54 -21.30 10.00
CA SER A 687 32.86 -21.30 8.56
C SER A 687 31.94 -22.31 7.84
N SER A 688 31.56 -22.32 6.55
CA SER A 688 32.09 -21.75 5.30
C SER A 688 31.06 -21.87 4.13
N ILE A 689 31.13 -20.89 3.20
CA ILE A 689 31.14 -20.93 1.70
C ILE A 689 30.02 -21.61 0.86
N THR A 690 29.51 -20.88 -0.16
CA THR A 690 29.19 -21.42 -1.52
C THR A 690 29.07 -20.34 -2.62
N LYS A 691 29.35 -20.76 -3.87
CA LYS A 691 29.70 -20.02 -5.12
C LYS A 691 28.60 -19.13 -5.75
N PRO A 692 28.95 -18.19 -6.66
CA PRO A 692 28.01 -17.21 -7.20
C PRO A 692 27.22 -17.70 -8.43
N ARG A 693 25.95 -17.31 -8.51
CA ARG A 693 25.10 -17.28 -9.72
C ARG A 693 24.33 -15.96 -9.73
N LYS A 694 23.96 -15.46 -10.92
CA LYS A 694 23.24 -14.18 -11.14
C LYS A 694 21.97 -14.10 -10.27
N ARG A 695 21.83 -13.04 -9.45
CA ARG A 695 20.76 -12.90 -8.42
C ARG A 695 19.85 -11.70 -8.68
N LYS A 696 18.57 -11.85 -8.33
CA LYS A 696 17.60 -10.74 -8.22
C LYS A 696 17.74 -10.03 -6.87
N ILE A 697 17.41 -8.75 -6.82
CA ILE A 697 17.52 -7.90 -5.63
C ILE A 697 16.61 -8.42 -4.51
N PHE A 698 17.19 -8.66 -3.32
CA PHE A 698 16.52 -9.19 -2.12
C PHE A 698 15.99 -10.64 -2.24
N SER A 699 16.45 -11.42 -3.22
CA SER A 699 16.15 -12.85 -3.27
C SER A 699 17.37 -13.67 -2.81
N TYR A 700 17.27 -14.29 -1.65
CA TYR A 700 18.23 -15.28 -1.16
C TYR A 700 17.49 -16.63 -1.05
N ASP A 701 18.02 -17.70 -1.67
CA ASP A 701 17.35 -19.00 -1.86
C ASP A 701 16.54 -19.49 -0.63
N ASP A 702 15.25 -19.76 -0.83
CA ASP A 702 14.31 -20.23 0.19
C ASP A 702 14.59 -21.69 0.57
N VAL A 703 14.88 -21.94 1.85
CA VAL A 703 14.96 -23.30 2.41
C VAL A 703 13.90 -23.41 3.51
N TYR A 704 12.86 -24.21 3.26
CA TYR A 704 11.81 -24.49 4.22
C TYR A 704 12.23 -25.66 5.13
N GLY A 705 12.64 -25.36 6.36
CA GLY A 705 12.93 -26.32 7.42
C GLY A 705 11.91 -26.28 8.55
N GLY A 706 11.65 -27.42 9.19
CA GLY A 706 10.73 -27.55 10.33
C GLY A 706 11.33 -27.08 11.66
N TYR A 707 10.48 -26.53 12.53
CA TYR A 707 10.84 -25.95 13.82
C TYR A 707 11.23 -27.00 14.88
N SER A 708 12.27 -26.72 15.67
CA SER A 708 12.58 -27.42 16.92
C SER A 708 11.98 -26.68 18.11
N ASN A 709 11.17 -27.38 18.92
CA ASN A 709 10.53 -26.89 20.13
C ASN A 709 11.46 -27.05 21.36
N ASP A 710 12.40 -26.12 21.58
CA ASP A 710 13.11 -26.04 22.88
C ASP A 710 12.87 -24.67 23.54
N PRO A 711 12.37 -24.61 24.79
CA PRO A 711 12.15 -23.35 25.49
C PRO A 711 13.35 -22.90 26.34
N MET A 712 13.47 -21.57 26.39
CA MET A 712 14.09 -20.69 27.41
C MET A 712 15.62 -20.69 27.58
N VAL A 713 16.28 -19.94 26.71
CA VAL A 713 17.65 -19.44 26.91
C VAL A 713 17.56 -17.98 27.38
N VAL A 714 17.97 -17.70 28.61
CA VAL A 714 17.82 -16.36 29.27
C VAL A 714 19.00 -15.41 28.97
N ASN A 715 20.00 -15.85 28.20
CA ASN A 715 21.20 -15.08 27.91
C ASN A 715 21.08 -14.35 26.55
N PRO A 716 21.28 -13.01 26.49
CA PRO A 716 21.22 -12.23 25.24
C PRO A 716 22.09 -12.82 24.12
N VAL A 717 23.29 -13.30 24.49
CA VAL A 717 24.24 -13.91 23.54
C VAL A 717 23.65 -15.18 22.93
N ALA A 718 23.06 -16.03 23.76
CA ALA A 718 22.57 -17.31 23.30
C ALA A 718 21.19 -17.20 22.60
N GLU A 719 20.37 -16.18 22.90
CA GLU A 719 19.23 -15.81 22.05
C GLU A 719 19.69 -15.34 20.66
N LEU A 720 20.72 -14.48 20.59
CA LEU A 720 21.27 -14.00 19.32
C LEU A 720 21.90 -15.14 18.51
N GLU A 721 22.65 -16.03 19.14
CA GLU A 721 23.20 -17.23 18.48
C GLU A 721 22.10 -18.16 17.96
N ALA A 722 21.05 -18.40 18.75
CA ALA A 722 19.90 -19.19 18.31
C ALA A 722 19.24 -18.57 17.07
N TYR A 723 19.02 -17.25 17.08
CA TYR A 723 18.50 -16.52 15.92
C TYR A 723 19.41 -16.61 14.69
N LEU A 724 20.72 -16.41 14.85
CA LEU A 724 21.67 -16.42 13.73
C LEU A 724 21.83 -17.82 13.12
N ASN A 725 21.73 -18.87 13.93
CA ASN A 725 21.82 -20.26 13.49
C ASN A 725 20.51 -20.80 12.90
N ASP A 726 19.38 -20.13 13.14
CA ASP A 726 18.09 -20.51 12.59
C ASP A 726 18.11 -20.44 11.04
N PRO A 727 17.91 -21.56 10.33
CA PRO A 727 17.88 -21.56 8.86
C PRO A 727 16.61 -20.92 8.28
N ILE A 728 15.58 -20.71 9.10
CA ILE A 728 14.26 -20.26 8.68
C ILE A 728 14.29 -18.79 8.23
N ARG A 729 13.66 -18.54 7.08
CA ARG A 729 13.48 -17.21 6.48
C ARG A 729 12.01 -16.92 6.26
N PHE A 730 11.39 -16.27 7.23
CA PHE A 730 10.05 -15.69 7.10
C PHE A 730 10.15 -14.19 6.86
N SER A 731 9.02 -13.58 6.46
CA SER A 731 8.90 -12.12 6.52
C SER A 731 9.16 -11.64 7.95
N PHE A 732 9.73 -10.43 8.09
CA PHE A 732 10.10 -9.84 9.38
C PHE A 732 9.00 -10.00 10.44
N SER A 733 7.79 -9.56 10.11
CA SER A 733 6.65 -9.59 11.02
C SER A 733 6.22 -11.00 11.38
N GLU A 734 6.19 -11.93 10.41
CA GLU A 734 5.80 -13.33 10.66
C GLU A 734 6.79 -14.06 11.57
N TYR A 735 8.09 -13.82 11.38
CA TYR A 735 9.13 -14.40 12.23
C TYR A 735 9.03 -13.87 13.67
N TRP A 736 9.07 -12.55 13.84
CA TRP A 736 9.16 -11.93 15.16
C TRP A 736 7.85 -12.02 15.95
N CYS A 737 6.70 -12.10 15.27
CA CYS A 737 5.42 -12.36 15.92
C CYS A 737 5.41 -13.74 16.60
N ARG A 738 5.95 -14.77 15.94
CA ARG A 738 6.00 -16.16 16.43
C ARG A 738 7.22 -16.48 17.31
N SER A 739 8.27 -15.68 17.23
CA SER A 739 9.51 -15.88 17.98
C SER A 739 9.31 -15.81 19.49
N GLN A 740 9.98 -16.72 20.20
CA GLN A 740 10.04 -16.82 21.66
C GLN A 740 11.32 -16.18 22.25
N LEU A 741 12.12 -15.49 21.43
CA LEU A 741 13.37 -14.81 21.84
C LEU A 741 13.03 -13.47 22.50
N ILE A 742 12.78 -13.47 23.82
CA ILE A 742 12.18 -12.35 24.53
C ILE A 742 13.08 -11.11 24.49
N GLN A 743 14.37 -11.25 24.77
CA GLN A 743 15.28 -10.10 24.82
C GLN A 743 15.54 -9.53 23.43
N LEU A 744 15.75 -10.41 22.45
CA LEU A 744 15.97 -9.99 21.07
C LEU A 744 14.71 -9.34 20.48
N LYS A 745 13.52 -9.84 20.84
CA LYS A 745 12.23 -9.26 20.44
C LYS A 745 12.02 -7.85 20.99
N LYS A 746 12.50 -7.53 22.19
CA LYS A 746 12.48 -6.14 22.71
C LYS A 746 13.32 -5.20 21.83
N LEU A 747 14.54 -5.61 21.51
CA LEU A 747 15.40 -4.85 20.60
C LEU A 747 14.79 -4.69 19.21
N VAL A 748 14.10 -5.73 18.71
CA VAL A 748 13.38 -5.70 17.44
C VAL A 748 12.25 -4.69 17.42
N VAL A 749 11.46 -4.57 18.49
CA VAL A 749 10.41 -3.54 18.61
C VAL A 749 11.04 -2.14 18.53
N HIS A 750 12.16 -1.97 19.25
CA HIS A 750 12.91 -0.74 19.32
C HIS A 750 13.49 -0.32 17.95
N ILE A 751 14.17 -1.22 17.25
CA ILE A 751 14.87 -0.91 16.00
C ILE A 751 13.95 -1.01 14.78
N GLY A 752 12.97 -1.91 14.81
CA GLY A 752 12.06 -2.15 13.70
C GLY A 752 11.09 -1.00 13.41
N CYS A 753 10.95 -0.04 14.33
CA CYS A 753 10.17 1.17 14.08
C CYS A 753 10.91 2.23 13.25
N VAL A 754 12.23 2.11 13.11
CA VAL A 754 13.06 3.10 12.40
C VAL A 754 12.80 3.05 10.90
N GLN A 755 12.50 4.22 10.33
CA GLN A 755 12.28 4.38 8.91
C GLN A 755 13.59 4.70 8.19
N ALA A 756 13.79 4.12 7.00
CA ALA A 756 14.89 4.53 6.14
C ALA A 756 14.66 5.93 5.54
N SER A 757 13.40 6.39 5.44
CA SER A 757 13.07 7.61 4.71
C SER A 757 11.96 8.42 5.36
N SER A 758 11.98 9.73 5.12
CA SER A 758 10.85 10.63 5.33
C SER A 758 9.68 10.40 4.35
N ALA A 759 9.77 9.48 3.38
CA ALA A 759 8.70 9.22 2.39
C ALA A 759 7.25 9.11 2.93
N PRO A 760 6.97 8.56 4.13
CA PRO A 760 5.64 8.63 4.73
C PRO A 760 5.05 10.05 4.77
N ILE A 761 5.86 11.06 5.10
CA ILE A 761 5.40 12.46 5.13
C ILE A 761 5.26 13.07 3.73
N GLU A 762 6.07 12.64 2.76
CA GLU A 762 5.89 13.08 1.37
C GLU A 762 4.53 12.63 0.79
N ARG A 763 4.01 11.49 1.27
CA ARG A 763 2.66 11.03 0.90
C ARG A 763 1.57 11.88 1.55
N VAL A 764 1.81 12.39 2.76
CA VAL A 764 0.95 13.41 3.39
C VAL A 764 0.94 14.68 2.54
N PHE A 765 2.08 15.10 2.01
CA PHE A 765 2.17 16.26 1.12
C PHE A 765 1.44 16.06 -0.20
N SER A 766 1.50 14.85 -0.75
CA SER A 766 0.70 14.47 -1.92
C SER A 766 -0.80 14.54 -1.61
N CYS A 767 -1.24 14.07 -0.44
CA CYS A 767 -2.61 14.20 0.03
C CYS A 767 -3.02 15.67 0.21
N ALA A 768 -2.15 16.49 0.80
CA ALA A 768 -2.34 17.93 0.95
C ALA A 768 -2.52 18.64 -0.40
N GLY A 769 -1.69 18.28 -1.39
CA GLY A 769 -1.80 18.77 -2.76
C GLY A 769 -3.12 18.38 -3.45
N LEU A 770 -3.60 17.14 -3.25
CA LEU A 770 -4.91 16.69 -3.76
C LEU A 770 -6.08 17.44 -3.11
N ILE A 771 -5.99 17.69 -1.80
CA ILE A 771 -7.01 18.43 -1.05
C ILE A 771 -7.04 19.90 -1.50
N LEU A 772 -5.88 20.52 -1.73
CA LEU A 772 -5.75 21.87 -2.31
C LEU A 772 -5.86 21.87 -3.84
N SER A 773 -6.93 21.28 -4.36
CA SER A 773 -7.27 21.38 -5.79
C SER A 773 -8.03 22.67 -6.11
N SER A 774 -8.08 23.03 -7.40
CA SER A 774 -8.84 24.19 -7.92
C SER A 774 -10.31 24.18 -7.48
N ARG A 775 -10.89 22.98 -7.32
CA ARG A 775 -12.27 22.75 -6.86
C ARG A 775 -12.47 22.97 -5.35
N ARG A 776 -11.41 23.08 -4.55
CA ARG A 776 -11.41 23.21 -3.08
C ARG A 776 -10.64 24.45 -2.58
N THR A 777 -10.44 25.46 -3.42
CA THR A 777 -9.56 26.63 -3.16
C THR A 777 -9.97 27.55 -2.00
N ARG A 778 -11.15 27.36 -1.39
CA ARG A 778 -11.67 28.19 -0.29
C ARG A 778 -11.77 27.44 1.05
N LEU A 779 -10.80 26.57 1.35
CA LEU A 779 -10.70 25.94 2.68
C LEU A 779 -10.05 26.91 3.68
N ASN A 780 -10.66 27.04 4.87
CA ASN A 780 -9.98 27.68 5.99
C ASN A 780 -8.83 26.78 6.48
N GLU A 781 -7.88 27.35 7.21
CA GLU A 781 -6.69 26.64 7.67
C GLU A 781 -7.03 25.40 8.51
N THR A 782 -7.90 25.54 9.50
CA THR A 782 -8.28 24.45 10.41
C THR A 782 -8.90 23.27 9.66
N LEU A 783 -9.85 23.53 8.77
CA LEU A 783 -10.51 22.49 7.98
C LEU A 783 -9.54 21.84 7.00
N PHE A 784 -8.61 22.61 6.42
CA PHE A 784 -7.58 22.06 5.56
C PHE A 784 -6.70 21.07 6.32
N LYS A 785 -6.18 21.46 7.50
CA LYS A 785 -5.42 20.57 8.38
C LYS A 785 -6.19 19.32 8.75
N ASP A 786 -7.46 19.47 9.16
CA ASP A 786 -8.31 18.35 9.59
C ASP A 786 -8.57 17.37 8.44
N LEU A 787 -8.80 17.86 7.23
CA LEU A 787 -8.97 17.00 6.06
C LEU A 787 -7.67 16.28 5.68
N VAL A 788 -6.51 16.94 5.77
CA VAL A 788 -5.20 16.31 5.54
C VAL A 788 -4.96 15.21 6.56
N PHE A 789 -5.21 15.49 7.85
CA PHE A 789 -5.10 14.53 8.94
C PHE A 789 -5.99 13.32 8.74
N LEU A 790 -7.28 13.52 8.47
CA LEU A 790 -8.23 12.44 8.23
C LEU A 790 -7.91 11.64 6.97
N LYS A 791 -7.38 12.31 5.93
CA LYS A 791 -7.00 11.66 4.67
C LYS A 791 -5.76 10.79 4.84
N ALA A 792 -4.74 11.31 5.52
CA ALA A 792 -3.52 10.57 5.81
C ALA A 792 -3.81 9.35 6.70
N ASN A 793 -4.68 9.51 7.70
CA ASN A 793 -5.09 8.46 8.63
C ASN A 793 -6.37 7.73 8.19
N GLN A 794 -6.69 7.69 6.89
CA GLN A 794 -7.96 7.14 6.38
C GLN A 794 -8.17 5.64 6.65
N ALA A 795 -7.14 4.91 7.05
CA ALA A 795 -7.24 3.51 7.47
C ALA A 795 -7.84 3.36 8.89
N LEU A 796 -7.78 4.41 9.71
CA LEU A 796 -8.36 4.46 11.06
C LEU A 796 -9.81 4.95 11.07
N LEU A 797 -10.31 5.44 9.93
CA LEU A 797 -11.70 5.83 9.72
C LEU A 797 -12.54 4.59 9.42
#